data_AF-A0A8S2I5I2-F1
#
_entry.id   AF-A0A8S2I5I2-F1
#
_cell.length_a   1.000
_cell.length_b   1.000
_cell.length_c   1.000
_cell.angle_alpha   90.00
_cell.angle_beta   90.00
_cell.angle_gamma   90.00
#
_symmetry.space_group_name_H-M   'P 1'
#
loop_
_entity.id
_entity.type
_entity.pdbx_description
1 polymer ?
#
loop_
_entity_poly.entity_id
_entity_poly.type
_entity_poly.pdbx_seq_one_letter_code
_entity_poly.pdbx_strand_id
1 'polypeptide(L)'
;MECGDETRQSNNLMLASVWTMRFTASVAADTTISQEFHRTLSASHQFRVSETDLLKLNDIRKKNLAKHRRRQFELIGLPLDDPSQMEHGLTWFKSRNSQQSSVDDSRYPITTKNRKNSRVDTEYLYILLAHLKKYNPFCGLCVDSRYFGRRNMPPTGLLLRVVLVCAGRPHCQFKCSVTLQNSGQCYVFPIQNSVRHNARQRVCRPIREPLRKILKDKFKSGASVCAIHREYSAKRTSSEKSAFNYDFTGSTRKTFKKIKAEATVDTLLDPDEGKSLDELYKSTMAQINPGGKVPGALQVVCRHPLHLIVHTEASIRLFDCLVSSPHSIISWDATGSVVKAKNGKTILYYELTMTQSNVVEENSLIPITFMISESHTLKMVVNWMNWLKEHYKKTFEGKQFPKPEFVLSDRAQVFLQASLEVFNNSESYEMFLDRAYRIVTGQPHTNDLQQTNIHACLAHVMLAFRKITNKFMSSDLRELAMWAVAVIINTSVWSDMVANWRLICEYFLNLDTDKHDPIHHSLLMYRIQSLDANPNIQTCLRHQFTVKTEMKDNYKFEDGSTDDDDNTITKKIMSTSTKKLKTMSGLRTIDEEAELNSFNSLFRTTFNRIFEQCLESRGNAVNIKKETTMRMKGNCDWLTYLNKNFMPTVAIWSNLLLGNLKRHCSKVRSFNRFLLDKEIQRTTANSERRMGILKRTQLGGEVHGRLDVVLSILIQDLVQFVHSFTLGIVNVNLNANQSLQQEHFIPVQEQ
;
A
#
# COMPACT_ATOMS: atom_id res chain seq x y z
N MET A 1 -14.85 -59.83 -1.83
CA MET A 1 -16.21 -59.93 -2.36
C MET A 1 -17.04 -58.86 -1.65
N GLU A 2 -16.76 -57.60 -1.99
CA GLU A 2 -17.39 -56.82 -3.08
C GLU A 2 -18.66 -56.13 -2.58
N CYS A 3 -18.45 -54.97 -1.98
CA CYS A 3 -19.45 -53.91 -1.92
C CYS A 3 -18.69 -52.61 -2.16
N GLY A 4 -18.59 -52.22 -3.43
CA GLY A 4 -17.89 -51.04 -3.88
C GLY A 4 -18.54 -50.48 -5.14
N ASP A 5 -18.53 -49.15 -5.24
CA ASP A 5 -18.51 -48.39 -6.49
C ASP A 5 -19.80 -48.03 -7.26
N GLU A 6 -20.89 -47.63 -6.59
CA GLU A 6 -21.99 -46.96 -7.33
C GLU A 6 -22.31 -45.50 -6.95
N THR A 7 -21.74 -44.94 -5.87
CA THR A 7 -22.00 -43.53 -5.49
C THR A 7 -20.94 -42.53 -5.94
N ARG A 8 -19.89 -42.97 -6.67
CA ARG A 8 -18.84 -42.09 -7.24
C ARG A 8 -18.97 -41.80 -8.74
N GLN A 9 -19.84 -42.51 -9.48
CA GLN A 9 -20.02 -42.28 -10.91
C GLN A 9 -21.05 -41.18 -11.25
N SER A 10 -22.07 -40.98 -10.42
CA SER A 10 -23.13 -39.98 -10.68
C SER A 10 -22.67 -38.52 -10.50
N ASN A 11 -21.76 -38.25 -9.55
CA ASN A 11 -21.21 -36.90 -9.35
C ASN A 11 -20.14 -36.50 -10.38
N ASN A 12 -19.45 -37.46 -11.00
CA ASN A 12 -18.49 -37.17 -12.06
C ASN A 12 -19.16 -36.96 -13.43
N LEU A 13 -20.34 -37.54 -13.68
CA LEU A 13 -21.12 -37.30 -14.90
C LEU A 13 -21.83 -35.93 -14.90
N MET A 14 -22.26 -35.41 -13.75
CA MET A 14 -22.76 -34.03 -13.64
C MET A 14 -21.64 -32.98 -13.77
N LEU A 15 -20.44 -33.23 -13.24
CA LEU A 15 -19.31 -32.31 -13.39
C LEU A 15 -18.71 -32.36 -14.80
N ALA A 16 -18.69 -33.52 -15.46
CA ALA A 16 -18.25 -33.65 -16.85
C ALA A 16 -19.23 -33.01 -17.84
N SER A 17 -20.53 -33.04 -17.61
CA SER A 17 -21.53 -32.35 -18.45
C SER A 17 -21.49 -30.83 -18.28
N VAL A 18 -21.25 -30.33 -17.05
CA VAL A 18 -21.02 -28.89 -16.79
C VAL A 18 -19.67 -28.40 -17.33
N TRP A 19 -18.63 -29.25 -17.34
CA TRP A 19 -17.35 -28.92 -17.97
C TRP A 19 -17.42 -28.99 -19.50
N THR A 20 -18.14 -29.97 -20.07
CA THR A 20 -18.25 -30.11 -21.53
C THR A 20 -19.14 -29.02 -22.13
N MET A 21 -20.21 -28.58 -21.45
CA MET A 21 -20.98 -27.39 -21.85
C MET A 21 -20.18 -26.08 -21.72
N ARG A 22 -19.25 -25.96 -20.76
CA ARG A 22 -18.36 -24.80 -20.67
C ARG A 22 -17.20 -24.84 -21.67
N PHE A 23 -16.74 -26.02 -22.08
CA PHE A 23 -15.67 -26.14 -23.06
C PHE A 23 -16.18 -25.99 -24.50
N THR A 24 -17.39 -26.46 -24.83
CA THR A 24 -18.01 -26.17 -26.14
C THR A 24 -18.50 -24.71 -26.24
N ALA A 25 -18.88 -24.07 -25.14
CA ALA A 25 -19.13 -22.62 -25.12
C ALA A 25 -17.84 -21.78 -25.25
N SER A 26 -16.69 -22.29 -24.80
CA SER A 26 -15.40 -21.58 -24.90
C SER A 26 -14.68 -21.82 -26.23
N VAL A 27 -14.89 -22.95 -26.90
CA VAL A 27 -14.26 -23.26 -28.21
C VAL A 27 -15.12 -22.79 -29.39
N ALA A 28 -16.43 -22.56 -29.19
CA ALA A 28 -17.28 -21.90 -30.19
C ALA A 28 -17.20 -20.35 -30.16
N ALA A 29 -16.52 -19.76 -29.18
CA ALA A 29 -16.41 -18.30 -29.02
C ALA A 29 -15.13 -17.69 -29.64
N ASP A 30 -14.18 -18.51 -30.12
CA ASP A 30 -12.89 -18.04 -30.66
C ASP A 30 -12.85 -17.95 -32.20
N THR A 31 -13.98 -18.22 -32.85
CA THR A 31 -14.21 -17.89 -34.26
C THR A 31 -15.48 -17.06 -34.34
N THR A 32 -15.35 -15.83 -34.86
CA THR A 32 -16.43 -14.81 -35.03
C THR A 32 -16.94 -14.08 -33.77
N ILE A 33 -16.10 -13.28 -33.11
CA ILE A 33 -16.57 -12.06 -32.39
C ILE A 33 -15.82 -10.84 -32.93
N SER A 34 -15.98 -10.60 -34.23
CA SER A 34 -16.11 -9.21 -34.70
C SER A 34 -17.57 -8.87 -34.43
N GLN A 35 -17.89 -8.25 -33.29
CA GLN A 35 -19.11 -7.45 -33.23
C GLN A 35 -18.87 -6.25 -34.14
N GLU A 36 -19.04 -6.49 -35.43
CA GLU A 36 -19.03 -5.46 -36.45
C GLU A 36 -20.30 -4.65 -36.20
N PHE A 37 -20.15 -3.51 -35.50
CA PHE A 37 -21.21 -2.53 -35.33
C PHE A 37 -21.50 -1.89 -36.70
N HIS A 38 -22.14 -2.63 -37.60
CA HIS A 38 -22.67 -2.12 -38.86
C HIS A 38 -23.91 -1.27 -38.57
N ARG A 39 -23.71 -0.11 -37.95
CA ARG A 39 -24.72 0.94 -37.93
C ARG A 39 -24.39 1.94 -39.01
N THR A 40 -25.11 1.84 -40.12
CA THR A 40 -25.17 2.91 -41.11
C THR A 40 -26.00 4.05 -40.51
N LEU A 41 -25.35 5.09 -40.01
CA LEU A 41 -26.01 6.33 -39.59
C LEU A 41 -26.53 7.10 -40.82
N SER A 42 -27.69 6.72 -41.36
CA SER A 42 -28.15 7.14 -42.70
C SER A 42 -28.62 8.60 -42.83
N ALA A 43 -28.71 9.37 -41.74
CA ALA A 43 -29.22 10.74 -41.77
C ALA A 43 -28.14 11.78 -41.43
N SER A 44 -28.11 12.87 -42.20
CA SER A 44 -27.49 14.13 -41.80
C SER A 44 -28.12 14.62 -40.51
N HIS A 45 -27.30 14.98 -39.52
CA HIS A 45 -27.80 15.41 -38.21
C HIS A 45 -27.60 16.90 -38.03
N GLN A 46 -28.61 17.58 -37.48
CA GLN A 46 -28.54 19.00 -37.18
C GLN A 46 -28.70 19.21 -35.67
N PHE A 47 -27.88 20.09 -35.11
CA PHE A 47 -28.04 20.54 -33.74
C PHE A 47 -27.67 22.01 -33.62
N ARG A 48 -28.14 22.66 -32.55
CA ARG A 48 -27.77 24.05 -32.24
C ARG A 48 -26.84 24.06 -31.03
N VAL A 49 -25.74 24.79 -31.15
CA VAL A 49 -24.82 25.03 -30.04
C VAL A 49 -25.38 26.14 -29.14
N SER A 50 -25.15 26.05 -27.83
CA SER A 50 -25.57 27.08 -26.88
C SER A 50 -24.94 28.44 -27.19
N GLU A 51 -25.58 29.53 -26.82
CA GLU A 51 -25.05 30.88 -27.03
C GLU A 51 -23.70 31.08 -26.33
N THR A 52 -23.57 30.57 -25.10
CA THR A 52 -22.32 30.59 -24.33
C THR A 52 -21.18 29.86 -25.04
N ASP A 53 -21.45 28.68 -25.61
CA ASP A 53 -20.44 27.92 -26.36
C ASP A 53 -20.12 28.56 -27.71
N LEU A 54 -21.10 29.21 -28.35
CA LEU A 54 -20.91 29.98 -29.58
C LEU A 54 -19.98 31.18 -29.36
N LEU A 55 -20.08 31.87 -28.23
CA LEU A 55 -19.15 32.94 -27.84
C LEU A 55 -17.72 32.40 -27.69
N LYS A 56 -17.55 31.28 -26.96
CA LYS A 56 -16.24 30.61 -26.82
C LYS A 56 -15.65 30.23 -28.18
N LEU A 57 -16.47 29.68 -29.08
CA LEU A 57 -16.06 29.29 -30.44
C LEU A 57 -15.62 30.50 -31.27
N ASN A 58 -16.31 31.62 -31.15
CA ASN A 58 -15.92 32.87 -31.79
C ASN A 58 -14.57 33.39 -31.30
N ASP A 59 -14.31 33.30 -30.00
CA ASP A 59 -13.03 33.71 -29.43
C ASP A 59 -11.88 32.77 -29.85
N ILE A 60 -12.13 31.46 -29.88
CA ILE A 60 -11.19 30.47 -30.44
C ILE A 60 -10.89 30.79 -31.91
N ARG A 61 -11.90 31.12 -32.73
CA ARG A 61 -11.71 31.56 -34.12
C ARG A 61 -10.83 32.82 -34.18
N LYS A 62 -11.11 33.84 -33.37
CA LYS A 62 -10.33 35.09 -33.33
C LYS A 62 -8.86 34.82 -33.02
N LYS A 63 -8.57 34.02 -31.98
CA LYS A 63 -7.22 33.62 -31.57
C LYS A 63 -6.49 32.86 -32.69
N ASN A 64 -7.16 31.92 -33.35
CA ASN A 64 -6.57 31.13 -34.42
C ASN A 64 -6.28 31.93 -35.69
N LEU A 65 -7.19 32.83 -36.08
CA LEU A 65 -6.96 33.75 -37.20
C LEU A 65 -5.80 34.70 -36.90
N ALA A 66 -5.67 35.20 -35.66
CA ALA A 66 -4.54 36.02 -35.26
C ALA A 66 -3.21 35.24 -35.35
N LYS A 67 -3.18 33.99 -34.88
CA LYS A 67 -2.01 33.12 -34.96
C LYS A 67 -1.60 32.80 -36.40
N HIS A 68 -2.58 32.55 -37.28
CA HIS A 68 -2.32 32.29 -38.69
C HIS A 68 -1.73 33.54 -39.38
N ARG A 69 -2.27 34.73 -39.10
CA ARG A 69 -1.70 35.99 -39.59
C ARG A 69 -0.26 36.17 -39.14
N ARG A 70 0.04 35.98 -37.85
CA ARG A 70 1.42 36.06 -37.32
C ARG A 70 2.38 35.15 -38.08
N ARG A 71 1.98 33.90 -38.34
CA ARG A 71 2.80 32.94 -39.12
C ARG A 71 3.02 33.36 -40.57
N GLN A 72 2.02 33.97 -41.21
CA GLN A 72 2.20 34.51 -42.55
C GLN A 72 3.20 35.65 -42.56
N PHE A 73 3.20 36.51 -41.54
CA PHE A 73 4.24 37.54 -41.37
C PHE A 73 5.63 36.94 -41.13
N GLU A 74 5.75 35.93 -40.26
CA GLU A 74 7.02 35.21 -40.00
C GLU A 74 7.59 34.56 -41.28
N LEU A 75 6.73 33.96 -42.11
CA LEU A 75 7.13 33.30 -43.37
C LEU A 75 7.63 34.28 -44.44
N ILE A 76 7.25 35.55 -44.36
CA ILE A 76 7.67 36.59 -45.30
C ILE A 76 8.94 37.29 -44.79
N GLY A 77 9.49 36.87 -43.64
CA GLY A 77 10.74 37.40 -43.08
C GLY A 77 10.62 38.83 -42.56
N LEU A 78 9.40 39.31 -42.29
CA LEU A 78 9.19 40.64 -41.73
C LEU A 78 9.42 40.59 -40.20
N PRO A 79 10.32 41.43 -39.66
CA PRO A 79 10.57 41.49 -38.22
C PRO A 79 9.31 41.94 -37.48
N LEU A 80 8.94 41.21 -36.43
CA LEU A 80 7.67 41.40 -35.69
C LEU A 80 7.74 42.46 -34.58
N ASP A 81 8.90 43.06 -34.36
CA ASP A 81 9.19 43.85 -33.16
C ASP A 81 8.93 45.37 -33.34
N ASP A 82 8.60 45.82 -34.56
CA ASP A 82 8.27 47.24 -34.85
C ASP A 82 6.77 47.40 -35.24
N PRO A 83 5.94 48.03 -34.38
CA PRO A 83 4.52 48.28 -34.65
C PRO A 83 4.25 49.08 -35.94
N SER A 84 5.17 49.96 -36.36
CA SER A 84 5.03 50.81 -37.55
C SER A 84 5.20 50.02 -38.85
N GLN A 85 6.10 49.03 -38.87
CA GLN A 85 6.27 48.12 -40.00
C GLN A 85 5.14 47.11 -40.11
N MET A 86 4.49 46.76 -38.99
CA MET A 86 3.32 45.88 -38.98
C MET A 86 2.13 46.54 -39.72
N GLU A 87 1.98 47.87 -39.62
CA GLU A 87 0.95 48.63 -40.32
C GLU A 87 1.22 48.73 -41.83
N HIS A 88 2.47 48.97 -42.23
CA HIS A 88 2.88 48.94 -43.64
C HIS A 88 2.71 47.55 -44.27
N GLY A 89 3.09 46.50 -43.55
CA GLY A 89 2.88 45.10 -43.94
C GLY A 89 1.40 44.76 -44.05
N LEU A 90 0.54 45.24 -43.14
CA LEU A 90 -0.92 45.08 -43.20
C LEU A 90 -1.54 45.77 -44.41
N THR A 91 -1.04 46.94 -44.80
CA THR A 91 -1.51 47.69 -45.99
C THR A 91 -1.11 46.98 -47.29
N TRP A 92 0.12 46.49 -47.37
CA TRP A 92 0.59 45.64 -48.49
C TRP A 92 -0.16 44.31 -48.58
N PHE A 93 -0.48 43.68 -47.44
CA PHE A 93 -1.26 42.45 -47.40
C PHE A 93 -2.74 42.67 -47.79
N LYS A 94 -3.31 43.83 -47.44
CA LYS A 94 -4.69 44.22 -47.83
C LYS A 94 -4.79 44.50 -49.32
N SER A 95 -3.79 45.12 -49.95
CA SER A 95 -3.79 45.39 -51.39
C SER A 95 -3.65 44.12 -52.25
N ARG A 96 -2.96 43.09 -51.74
CA ARG A 96 -2.79 41.80 -52.44
C ARG A 96 -3.95 40.82 -52.24
N ASN A 97 -4.67 40.89 -51.12
CA ASN A 97 -5.77 39.95 -50.81
C ASN A 97 -7.15 40.35 -51.34
N SER A 98 -7.30 41.51 -51.97
CA SER A 98 -8.54 41.86 -52.69
C SER A 98 -8.79 40.96 -53.91
N GLN A 99 -7.80 40.17 -54.36
CA GLN A 99 -7.92 39.26 -55.50
C GLN A 99 -7.68 37.76 -55.19
N GLN A 100 -7.45 37.34 -53.94
CA GLN A 100 -7.15 35.93 -53.63
C GLN A 100 -8.34 35.21 -52.95
N SER A 101 -8.98 34.31 -53.70
CA SER A 101 -10.10 33.49 -53.28
C SER A 101 -9.63 32.37 -52.33
N SER A 102 -10.28 32.24 -51.16
CA SER A 102 -10.19 31.14 -50.18
C SER A 102 -8.78 30.74 -49.68
N VAL A 103 -8.57 30.79 -48.35
CA VAL A 103 -7.37 30.20 -47.73
C VAL A 103 -7.64 28.72 -47.43
N ASP A 104 -7.31 27.85 -48.38
CA ASP A 104 -7.36 26.40 -48.21
C ASP A 104 -6.02 25.91 -47.63
N ASP A 105 -6.01 25.49 -46.36
CA ASP A 105 -4.82 25.02 -45.64
C ASP A 105 -4.33 23.64 -46.16
N SER A 106 -4.94 23.10 -47.22
CA SER A 106 -4.68 21.77 -47.76
C SER A 106 -3.79 21.70 -49.02
N ARG A 107 -3.44 22.85 -49.65
CA ARG A 107 -2.79 22.84 -51.00
C ARG A 107 -1.33 23.26 -51.09
N TYR A 108 -0.64 23.54 -49.99
CA TYR A 108 0.83 23.73 -50.05
C TYR A 108 1.54 22.46 -49.57
N PRO A 109 2.38 21.81 -50.40
CA PRO A 109 3.20 20.69 -49.97
C PRO A 109 4.34 21.23 -49.09
N ILE A 110 4.03 21.52 -47.83
CA ILE A 110 5.04 21.82 -46.83
C ILE A 110 5.67 20.50 -46.43
N THR A 111 6.95 20.36 -46.74
CA THR A 111 7.76 19.18 -46.46
C THR A 111 7.63 18.73 -45.00
N THR A 112 7.48 17.43 -44.80
CA THR A 112 7.05 16.76 -43.56
C THR A 112 7.98 16.94 -42.34
N LYS A 113 9.15 17.56 -42.51
CA LYS A 113 10.20 17.61 -41.47
C LYS A 113 10.03 18.69 -40.39
N ASN A 114 9.21 19.73 -40.60
CA ASN A 114 9.04 20.83 -39.63
C ASN A 114 7.69 20.84 -38.86
N ARG A 115 7.03 19.69 -38.70
CA ARG A 115 5.83 19.53 -37.85
C ARG A 115 6.14 19.52 -36.34
N LYS A 116 6.98 20.44 -35.81
CA LYS A 116 6.96 20.71 -34.36
C LYS A 116 5.69 21.50 -34.04
N ASN A 117 4.66 20.72 -33.76
CA ASN A 117 3.27 21.07 -33.44
C ASN A 117 3.15 22.32 -32.57
N SER A 118 2.84 23.48 -33.17
CA SER A 118 2.04 24.44 -32.44
C SER A 118 0.67 23.78 -32.24
N ARG A 119 0.41 23.28 -31.04
CA ARG A 119 -0.90 22.77 -30.65
C ARG A 119 -1.87 23.95 -30.72
N VAL A 120 -2.60 24.01 -31.82
CA VAL A 120 -3.68 24.99 -32.03
C VAL A 120 -4.80 24.65 -31.05
N ASP A 121 -5.50 25.67 -30.58
CA ASP A 121 -6.57 25.53 -29.62
C ASP A 121 -7.65 24.58 -30.14
N THR A 122 -8.03 23.59 -29.34
CA THR A 122 -8.96 22.52 -29.74
C THR A 122 -10.15 22.42 -28.80
N GLU A 123 -10.36 23.44 -27.98
CA GLU A 123 -11.51 23.57 -27.08
C GLU A 123 -12.85 23.42 -27.82
N TYR A 124 -12.93 23.91 -29.06
CA TYR A 124 -14.10 23.75 -29.93
C TYR A 124 -14.54 22.28 -30.09
N LEU A 125 -13.59 21.34 -30.00
CA LEU A 125 -13.87 19.94 -30.18
C LEU A 125 -14.61 19.34 -28.98
N TYR A 126 -14.45 19.87 -27.77
CA TYR A 126 -15.21 19.42 -26.60
C TYR A 126 -16.69 19.77 -26.76
N ILE A 127 -16.98 20.97 -27.26
CA ILE A 127 -18.34 21.44 -27.57
C ILE A 127 -18.96 20.52 -28.63
N LEU A 128 -18.27 20.31 -29.75
CA LEU A 128 -18.79 19.46 -30.84
C LEU A 128 -18.95 17.99 -30.40
N LEU A 129 -18.01 17.43 -29.63
CA LEU A 129 -18.08 16.05 -29.21
C LEU A 129 -19.26 15.76 -28.28
N ALA A 130 -19.66 16.69 -27.42
CA ALA A 130 -20.82 16.51 -26.54
C ALA A 130 -22.10 16.18 -27.33
N HIS A 131 -22.23 16.71 -28.54
CA HIS A 131 -23.33 16.41 -29.46
C HIS A 131 -23.02 15.18 -30.33
N LEU A 132 -21.82 15.10 -30.92
CA LEU A 132 -21.46 14.02 -31.84
C LEU A 132 -21.42 12.64 -31.16
N LYS A 133 -21.11 12.57 -29.87
CA LYS A 133 -21.12 11.31 -29.12
C LYS A 133 -22.52 10.75 -28.88
N LYS A 134 -23.55 11.59 -28.92
CA LYS A 134 -24.95 11.12 -28.94
C LYS A 134 -25.26 10.36 -30.23
N TYR A 135 -24.63 10.77 -31.33
CA TYR A 135 -24.81 10.20 -32.66
C TYR A 135 -23.88 9.01 -32.94
N ASN A 136 -22.61 9.10 -32.55
CA ASN A 136 -21.63 8.03 -32.66
C ASN A 136 -20.90 7.84 -31.32
N PRO A 137 -21.47 7.05 -30.39
CA PRO A 137 -20.83 6.73 -29.12
C PRO A 137 -19.67 5.73 -29.28
N PHE A 138 -19.46 5.17 -30.48
CA PHE A 138 -18.55 4.04 -30.69
C PHE A 138 -17.15 4.45 -31.13
N CYS A 139 -17.01 5.49 -31.96
CA CYS A 139 -15.71 5.92 -32.48
C CYS A 139 -15.01 6.90 -31.55
N GLY A 140 -13.72 6.71 -31.28
CA GLY A 140 -12.87 7.78 -30.74
C GLY A 140 -12.57 8.82 -31.82
N LEU A 141 -13.20 10.00 -31.78
CA LEU A 141 -13.20 10.94 -32.90
C LEU A 141 -12.01 11.92 -32.84
N CYS A 142 -11.13 11.83 -33.84
CA CYS A 142 -9.99 12.71 -34.06
C CYS A 142 -10.23 13.69 -35.21
N VAL A 143 -9.52 14.81 -35.21
CA VAL A 143 -9.61 15.82 -36.28
C VAL A 143 -8.66 15.43 -37.41
N ASP A 144 -9.20 15.26 -38.62
CA ASP A 144 -8.47 15.00 -39.87
C ASP A 144 -8.06 16.33 -40.51
N SER A 145 -9.03 17.23 -40.66
CA SER A 145 -8.83 18.58 -41.17
C SER A 145 -9.81 19.56 -40.55
N ARG A 146 -9.52 20.85 -40.66
CA ARG A 146 -10.40 21.92 -40.17
C ARG A 146 -10.22 23.18 -40.99
N TYR A 147 -11.25 24.00 -40.97
CA TYR A 147 -11.32 25.26 -41.70
C TYR A 147 -12.16 26.26 -40.89
N PHE A 148 -11.65 27.47 -40.67
CA PHE A 148 -12.40 28.55 -40.04
C PHE A 148 -12.92 29.50 -41.12
N GLY A 149 -14.18 29.91 -41.04
CA GLY A 149 -14.71 30.89 -41.97
C GLY A 149 -14.17 32.30 -41.75
N ARG A 150 -14.35 33.17 -42.75
CA ARG A 150 -13.87 34.56 -42.76
C ARG A 150 -14.51 35.40 -41.64
N ARG A 151 -13.83 36.47 -41.21
CA ARG A 151 -14.43 37.50 -40.34
C ARG A 151 -15.52 38.24 -41.12
N ASN A 152 -16.58 38.65 -40.42
CA ASN A 152 -17.71 39.44 -40.96
C ASN A 152 -18.56 38.72 -42.01
N MET A 153 -18.65 37.39 -41.92
CA MET A 153 -19.65 36.64 -42.70
C MET A 153 -21.05 36.83 -42.10
N PRO A 154 -22.13 36.74 -42.90
CA PRO A 154 -23.50 36.78 -42.40
C PRO A 154 -23.77 35.67 -41.36
N PRO A 155 -24.90 35.71 -40.62
CA PRO A 155 -25.26 34.68 -39.65
C PRO A 155 -25.28 33.24 -40.20
N THR A 156 -25.66 33.09 -41.48
CA THR A 156 -25.61 31.81 -42.22
C THR A 156 -24.21 31.42 -42.69
N GLY A 157 -23.25 32.33 -42.55
CA GLY A 157 -21.87 32.13 -42.92
C GLY A 157 -21.18 31.06 -42.08
N LEU A 158 -20.21 30.39 -42.70
CA LEU A 158 -19.40 29.37 -42.05
C LEU A 158 -18.62 29.97 -40.88
N LEU A 159 -18.75 29.37 -39.70
CA LEU A 159 -17.91 29.67 -38.54
C LEU A 159 -16.72 28.71 -38.51
N LEU A 160 -17.00 27.40 -38.58
CA LEU A 160 -16.03 26.34 -38.46
C LEU A 160 -16.50 25.11 -39.26
N ARG A 161 -15.65 24.57 -40.12
CA ARG A 161 -15.81 23.24 -40.71
C ARG A 161 -14.72 22.32 -40.16
N VAL A 162 -15.08 21.14 -39.70
CA VAL A 162 -14.14 20.14 -39.18
C VAL A 162 -14.44 18.80 -39.84
N VAL A 163 -13.41 18.14 -40.33
CA VAL A 163 -13.51 16.75 -40.74
C VAL A 163 -12.98 15.89 -39.60
N LEU A 164 -13.82 15.01 -39.08
CA LEU A 164 -13.52 14.08 -38.00
C LEU A 164 -13.41 12.67 -38.53
N VAL A 165 -12.50 11.91 -37.95
CA VAL A 165 -12.20 10.53 -38.34
C VAL A 165 -12.03 9.68 -37.09
N CYS A 166 -12.29 8.40 -37.20
CA CYS A 166 -12.03 7.50 -36.09
C CYS A 166 -10.51 7.33 -35.85
N ALA A 167 -10.09 7.38 -34.59
CA ALA A 167 -8.72 7.11 -34.17
C ALA A 167 -8.33 5.62 -34.28
N GLY A 168 -9.32 4.73 -34.47
CA GLY A 168 -9.12 3.30 -34.73
C GLY A 168 -8.67 2.97 -36.16
N ARG A 169 -8.28 3.96 -36.97
CA ARG A 169 -7.71 3.74 -38.31
C ARG A 169 -6.47 2.83 -38.25
N PRO A 170 -6.26 1.97 -39.26
CA PRO A 170 -7.04 1.86 -40.50
C PRO A 170 -8.33 1.04 -40.37
N HIS A 171 -8.56 0.36 -39.24
CA HIS A 171 -9.66 -0.60 -39.08
C HIS A 171 -11.05 0.05 -39.09
N CYS A 172 -11.19 1.24 -38.50
CA CYS A 172 -12.43 2.01 -38.53
C CYS A 172 -12.37 3.09 -39.61
N GLN A 173 -13.22 2.99 -40.63
CA GLN A 173 -13.28 3.95 -41.73
C GLN A 173 -14.22 5.13 -41.46
N PHE A 174 -14.84 5.20 -40.29
CA PHE A 174 -15.75 6.29 -39.95
C PHE A 174 -15.10 7.67 -40.13
N LYS A 175 -15.77 8.52 -40.91
CA LYS A 175 -15.40 9.88 -41.25
C LYS A 175 -16.64 10.75 -41.37
N CYS A 176 -16.67 11.90 -40.71
CA CYS A 176 -17.76 12.88 -40.86
C CYS A 176 -17.23 14.30 -41.02
N SER A 177 -17.97 15.15 -41.73
CA SER A 177 -17.77 16.59 -41.81
C SER A 177 -18.78 17.27 -40.90
N VAL A 178 -18.31 18.18 -40.07
CA VAL A 178 -19.11 18.98 -39.16
C VAL A 178 -18.97 20.43 -39.59
N THR A 179 -20.09 21.05 -39.94
CA THR A 179 -20.16 22.43 -40.41
C THR A 179 -20.97 23.25 -39.42
N LEU A 180 -20.31 24.17 -38.73
CA LEU A 180 -20.89 25.10 -37.78
C LEU A 180 -21.00 26.49 -38.42
N GLN A 181 -22.18 27.10 -38.37
CA GLN A 181 -22.45 28.45 -38.86
C GLN A 181 -22.33 29.50 -37.74
N ASN A 182 -22.23 30.78 -38.11
CA ASN A 182 -22.17 31.90 -37.15
C ASN A 182 -23.45 32.02 -36.30
N SER A 183 -24.59 31.50 -36.79
CA SER A 183 -25.87 31.39 -36.05
C SER A 183 -25.85 30.36 -34.91
N GLY A 184 -24.79 29.54 -34.82
CA GLY A 184 -24.70 28.40 -33.91
C GLY A 184 -25.38 27.13 -34.44
N GLN A 185 -25.99 27.15 -35.62
CA GLN A 185 -26.48 25.93 -36.28
C GLN A 185 -25.31 25.07 -36.76
N CYS A 186 -25.35 23.80 -36.40
CA CYS A 186 -24.34 22.81 -36.72
C CYS A 186 -24.94 21.67 -37.54
N TYR A 187 -24.27 21.30 -38.62
CA TYR A 187 -24.65 20.24 -39.53
C TYR A 187 -23.57 19.16 -39.55
N VAL A 188 -23.97 17.90 -39.36
CA VAL A 188 -23.08 16.75 -39.38
C VAL A 188 -23.41 15.90 -40.60
N PHE A 189 -22.43 15.76 -41.48
CA PHE A 189 -22.51 14.99 -42.71
C PHE A 189 -21.57 13.79 -42.61
N PRO A 190 -22.08 12.54 -42.56
CA PRO A 190 -21.23 11.37 -42.67
C PRO A 190 -20.61 11.33 -44.07
N ILE A 191 -19.27 11.26 -44.15
CA ILE A 191 -18.53 11.06 -45.41
C ILE A 191 -18.32 9.56 -45.63
N GLN A 192 -17.91 8.86 -44.57
CA GLN A 192 -17.81 7.41 -44.52
C GLN A 192 -18.40 6.95 -43.21
N ASN A 193 -19.28 5.96 -43.26
CA ASN A 193 -20.14 5.62 -42.13
C ASN A 193 -19.89 4.23 -41.55
N SER A 194 -18.86 3.54 -42.05
CA SER A 194 -18.52 2.22 -41.55
C SER A 194 -17.76 2.34 -40.23
N VAL A 195 -18.45 2.00 -39.15
CA VAL A 195 -17.87 1.89 -37.81
C VAL A 195 -17.40 0.45 -37.63
N ARG A 196 -16.09 0.23 -37.58
CA ARG A 196 -15.50 -1.10 -37.38
C ARG A 196 -14.40 -1.01 -36.33
N HIS A 197 -14.61 -1.65 -35.20
CA HIS A 197 -13.64 -1.71 -34.11
C HIS A 197 -13.39 -3.16 -33.78
N ASN A 198 -12.11 -3.55 -33.67
CA ASN A 198 -11.78 -4.83 -33.06
C ASN A 198 -12.13 -4.72 -31.56
N ALA A 199 -12.82 -5.70 -30.98
CA ALA A 199 -13.17 -5.73 -29.57
C ALA A 199 -11.94 -5.59 -28.65
N ARG A 200 -10.75 -5.99 -29.11
CA ARG A 200 -9.49 -5.83 -28.36
C ARG A 200 -8.85 -4.45 -28.54
N GLN A 201 -9.26 -3.67 -29.54
CA GLN A 201 -8.65 -2.38 -29.86
C GLN A 201 -9.26 -1.25 -29.03
N ARG A 202 -8.49 -0.75 -28.07
CA ARG A 202 -8.87 0.44 -27.29
C ARG A 202 -8.64 1.69 -28.11
N VAL A 203 -9.71 2.39 -28.45
CA VAL A 203 -9.62 3.67 -29.16
C VAL A 203 -9.82 4.80 -28.17
N CYS A 204 -8.80 5.64 -28.01
CA CYS A 204 -8.82 6.71 -27.03
C CYS A 204 -8.18 7.97 -27.56
N ARG A 205 -8.64 9.10 -27.03
CA ARG A 205 -7.95 10.37 -27.18
C ARG A 205 -6.95 10.62 -26.07
N PRO A 206 -5.84 11.32 -26.38
CA PRO A 206 -4.97 11.86 -25.35
C PRO A 206 -5.75 12.82 -24.44
N ILE A 207 -5.52 12.72 -23.13
CA ILE A 207 -5.97 13.73 -22.17
C ILE A 207 -5.25 15.04 -22.50
N ARG A 208 -6.04 16.07 -22.83
CA ARG A 208 -5.54 17.39 -23.25
C ARG A 208 -5.31 18.31 -22.06
N GLU A 209 -4.60 19.41 -22.31
CA GLU A 209 -4.05 20.30 -21.28
C GLU A 209 -5.07 20.73 -20.21
N PRO A 210 -6.29 21.23 -20.52
CA PRO A 210 -7.19 21.73 -19.48
C PRO A 210 -7.61 20.63 -18.50
N LEU A 211 -7.99 19.46 -19.02
CA LEU A 211 -8.33 18.29 -18.20
C LEU A 211 -7.09 17.73 -17.50
N ARG A 212 -5.93 17.76 -18.18
CA ARG A 212 -4.66 17.33 -17.60
C ARG A 212 -4.28 18.21 -16.41
N LYS A 213 -4.51 19.51 -16.47
CA LYS A 213 -4.30 20.47 -15.37
C LYS A 213 -5.20 20.14 -14.18
N ILE A 214 -6.50 19.95 -14.42
CA ILE A 214 -7.45 19.50 -13.37
C ILE A 214 -6.98 18.19 -12.73
N LEU A 215 -6.53 17.23 -13.53
CA LEU A 215 -6.02 15.95 -13.02
C LEU A 215 -4.70 16.13 -12.26
N LYS A 216 -3.78 16.98 -12.74
CA LYS A 216 -2.56 17.34 -12.01
C LYS A 216 -2.92 17.93 -10.65
N ASP A 217 -3.88 18.85 -10.58
CA ASP A 217 -4.30 19.48 -9.32
C ASP A 217 -4.90 18.45 -8.35
N LYS A 218 -5.75 17.53 -8.83
CA LYS A 218 -6.23 16.39 -8.03
C LYS A 218 -5.08 15.48 -7.54
N PHE A 219 -4.06 15.26 -8.36
CA PHE A 219 -2.90 14.46 -7.95
C PHE A 219 -2.03 15.19 -6.93
N LYS A 220 -1.88 16.51 -7.06
CA LYS A 220 -1.18 17.35 -6.07
C LYS A 220 -1.92 17.37 -4.73
N SER A 221 -3.25 17.26 -4.75
CA SER A 221 -4.06 17.11 -3.53
C SER A 221 -4.09 15.68 -2.96
N GLY A 222 -3.18 14.79 -3.38
CA GLY A 222 -3.02 13.45 -2.80
C GLY A 222 -3.94 12.36 -3.38
N ALA A 223 -4.73 12.63 -4.43
CA ALA A 223 -5.62 11.60 -4.97
C ALA A 223 -4.84 10.42 -5.59
N SER A 224 -5.29 9.19 -5.32
CA SER A 224 -4.66 8.00 -5.90
C SER A 224 -4.99 7.82 -7.38
N VAL A 225 -4.04 7.29 -8.15
CA VAL A 225 -4.26 6.95 -9.57
C VAL A 225 -5.45 5.99 -9.74
N CYS A 226 -5.61 5.04 -8.82
CA CYS A 226 -6.73 4.09 -8.83
C CYS A 226 -8.07 4.77 -8.61
N ALA A 227 -8.17 5.67 -7.61
CA ALA A 227 -9.40 6.35 -7.29
C ALA A 227 -9.88 7.21 -8.46
N ILE A 228 -8.98 8.03 -9.02
CA ILE A 228 -9.29 8.87 -10.18
C ILE A 228 -9.63 8.02 -11.39
N HIS A 229 -8.86 6.98 -11.69
CA HIS A 229 -9.16 6.11 -12.83
C HIS A 229 -10.54 5.45 -12.67
N ARG A 230 -10.93 5.04 -11.46
CA ARG A 230 -12.27 4.50 -11.16
C ARG A 230 -13.36 5.56 -11.32
N GLU A 231 -13.17 6.76 -10.76
CA GLU A 231 -14.10 7.89 -10.90
C GLU A 231 -14.41 8.15 -12.38
N TYR A 232 -13.38 8.19 -13.22
CA TYR A 232 -13.54 8.42 -14.66
C TYR A 232 -14.10 7.21 -15.40
N SER A 233 -13.77 5.99 -14.97
CA SER A 233 -14.33 4.77 -15.56
C SER A 233 -15.82 4.60 -15.23
N ALA A 234 -16.26 5.06 -14.06
CA ALA A 234 -17.66 5.02 -13.63
C ALA A 234 -18.56 5.98 -14.42
N LYS A 235 -18.02 7.10 -14.92
CA LYS A 235 -18.74 8.06 -15.76
C LYS A 235 -19.06 7.56 -17.17
N ARG A 236 -18.63 6.35 -17.54
CA ARG A 236 -18.83 5.78 -18.88
C ARG A 236 -20.23 5.20 -19.04
N THR A 237 -20.87 5.45 -20.17
CA THR A 237 -22.13 4.80 -20.52
C THR A 237 -21.91 3.33 -20.87
N SER A 238 -22.96 2.50 -20.79
CA SER A 238 -22.89 1.10 -21.22
C SER A 238 -22.47 0.97 -22.68
N SER A 239 -22.95 1.88 -23.55
CA SER A 239 -22.59 1.90 -24.96
C SER A 239 -21.11 2.24 -25.21
N GLU A 240 -20.51 3.16 -24.45
CA GLU A 240 -19.08 3.47 -24.54
C GLU A 240 -18.20 2.30 -24.07
N LYS A 241 -18.63 1.59 -23.01
CA LYS A 241 -17.95 0.39 -22.50
C LYS A 241 -17.97 -0.73 -23.54
N SER A 242 -19.13 -1.03 -24.12
CA SER A 242 -19.28 -2.05 -25.17
C SER A 242 -18.52 -1.70 -26.46
N ALA A 243 -18.31 -0.42 -26.73
CA ALA A 243 -17.63 0.05 -27.94
C ALA A 243 -16.11 0.22 -27.81
N PHE A 244 -15.53 0.00 -26.63
CA PHE A 244 -14.11 0.26 -26.35
C PHE A 244 -13.67 1.70 -26.71
N ASN A 245 -14.57 2.66 -26.55
CA ASN A 245 -14.33 4.09 -26.76
C ASN A 245 -13.97 4.78 -25.44
N TYR A 246 -12.79 5.39 -25.38
CA TYR A 246 -12.21 5.93 -24.14
C TYR A 246 -11.90 7.43 -24.19
N ASP A 247 -12.59 8.19 -25.06
CA ASP A 247 -12.29 9.61 -25.34
C ASP A 247 -12.27 10.52 -24.10
N PHE A 248 -13.06 10.23 -23.07
CA PHE A 248 -13.13 11.06 -21.84
C PHE A 248 -12.10 10.71 -20.77
N THR A 249 -11.52 9.51 -20.81
CA THR A 249 -10.81 8.96 -19.65
C THR A 249 -9.31 8.86 -19.82
N GLY A 250 -8.76 8.84 -21.04
CA GLY A 250 -7.37 8.43 -21.25
C GLY A 250 -7.23 6.95 -20.90
N SER A 251 -7.24 6.08 -21.90
CA SER A 251 -7.67 4.67 -21.82
C SER A 251 -6.84 3.70 -20.97
N THR A 252 -5.89 4.15 -20.16
CA THR A 252 -5.16 3.25 -19.26
C THR A 252 -4.76 3.95 -17.97
N ARG A 253 -4.64 3.15 -16.92
CA ARG A 253 -3.96 3.54 -15.67
C ARG A 253 -2.56 4.13 -15.93
N LYS A 254 -1.87 3.74 -17.01
CA LYS A 254 -0.56 4.29 -17.40
C LYS A 254 -0.63 5.77 -17.76
N THR A 255 -1.69 6.22 -18.43
CA THR A 255 -1.87 7.64 -18.75
C THR A 255 -2.00 8.47 -17.48
N PHE A 256 -2.82 8.04 -16.53
CA PHE A 256 -2.95 8.71 -15.23
C PHE A 256 -1.65 8.67 -14.43
N LYS A 257 -0.90 7.57 -14.45
CA LYS A 257 0.46 7.51 -13.86
C LYS A 257 1.39 8.55 -14.47
N LYS A 258 1.35 8.74 -15.80
CA LYS A 258 2.15 9.76 -16.48
C LYS A 258 1.75 11.18 -16.08
N ILE A 259 0.44 11.45 -16.01
CA ILE A 259 -0.06 12.77 -15.58
C ILE A 259 0.34 13.03 -14.13
N LYS A 260 0.20 12.04 -13.24
CA LYS A 260 0.68 12.14 -11.85
C LYS A 260 2.17 12.43 -11.80
N ALA A 261 2.99 11.70 -12.56
CA ALA A 261 4.43 11.93 -12.61
C ALA A 261 4.78 13.36 -13.04
N GLU A 262 4.11 13.90 -14.05
CA GLU A 262 4.27 15.30 -14.45
C GLU A 262 3.76 16.27 -13.38
N ALA A 263 2.69 15.95 -12.68
CA ALA A 263 2.19 16.75 -11.55
C ALA A 263 3.24 16.82 -10.43
N THR A 264 3.89 15.69 -10.14
CA THR A 264 4.95 15.57 -9.14
C THR A 264 6.17 16.39 -9.54
N VAL A 265 6.57 16.38 -10.82
CA VAL A 265 7.70 17.20 -11.32
C VAL A 265 7.44 18.68 -11.07
N ASP A 266 6.21 19.15 -11.28
CA ASP A 266 5.83 20.55 -11.03
C ASP A 266 5.86 20.93 -9.53
N THR A 267 5.95 19.97 -8.62
CA THR A 267 5.99 20.19 -7.16
C THR A 267 7.35 19.87 -6.53
N LEU A 268 8.33 19.45 -7.33
CA LEU A 268 9.68 19.21 -6.81
C LEU A 268 10.32 20.53 -6.39
N LEU A 269 11.07 20.49 -5.29
CA LEU A 269 11.87 21.62 -4.85
C LEU A 269 13.03 21.84 -5.84
N ASP A 270 13.74 20.75 -6.20
CA ASP A 270 14.78 20.76 -7.24
C ASP A 270 14.69 19.50 -8.15
N PRO A 271 14.99 19.61 -9.46
CA PRO A 271 15.13 18.47 -10.36
C PRO A 271 16.16 17.43 -9.90
N ASP A 272 17.26 17.86 -9.28
CA ASP A 272 18.23 17.01 -8.59
C ASP A 272 17.72 16.59 -7.21
N GLU A 273 17.73 15.29 -6.95
CA GLU A 273 17.20 14.75 -5.70
C GLU A 273 18.05 15.14 -4.49
N GLY A 274 19.37 15.26 -4.64
CA GLY A 274 20.26 15.68 -3.56
C GLY A 274 19.96 17.12 -3.13
N LYS A 275 19.92 18.05 -4.09
CA LYS A 275 19.57 19.45 -3.82
C LYS A 275 18.16 19.58 -3.22
N SER A 276 17.20 18.82 -3.74
CA SER A 276 15.83 18.80 -3.21
C SER A 276 15.79 18.36 -1.74
N LEU A 277 16.63 17.40 -1.33
CA LEU A 277 16.77 17.00 0.07
C LEU A 277 17.38 18.10 0.95
N ASP A 278 18.37 18.84 0.44
CA ASP A 278 18.99 19.96 1.18
C ASP A 278 18.00 21.12 1.35
N GLU A 279 17.21 21.40 0.32
CA GLU A 279 16.13 22.40 0.38
C GLU A 279 15.02 21.97 1.34
N LEU A 280 14.64 20.69 1.33
CA LEU A 280 13.68 20.14 2.29
C LEU A 280 14.21 20.27 3.73
N TYR A 281 15.49 19.94 3.97
CA TYR A 281 16.14 20.12 5.26
C TYR A 281 16.04 21.56 5.75
N LYS A 282 16.50 22.53 4.93
CA LYS A 282 16.44 23.97 5.24
C LYS A 282 15.01 24.45 5.49
N SER A 283 14.07 24.02 4.65
CA SER A 283 12.65 24.36 4.77
C SER A 283 12.08 23.88 6.11
N THR A 284 12.34 22.63 6.48
CA THR A 284 11.87 22.09 7.76
C THR A 284 12.48 22.84 8.95
N MET A 285 13.78 23.15 8.91
CA MET A 285 14.45 23.92 9.96
C MET A 285 13.86 25.32 10.14
N ALA A 286 13.47 25.98 9.05
CA ALA A 286 12.87 27.31 9.09
C ALA A 286 11.40 27.30 9.55
N GLN A 287 10.63 26.26 9.20
CA GLN A 287 9.18 26.23 9.40
C GLN A 287 8.76 25.50 10.68
N ILE A 288 9.51 24.49 11.10
CA ILE A 288 9.13 23.59 12.20
C ILE A 288 10.02 23.91 13.39
N ASN A 289 9.44 24.52 14.42
CA ASN A 289 10.11 24.82 15.68
C ASN A 289 11.49 25.53 15.53
N PRO A 290 11.60 26.63 14.74
CA PRO A 290 12.89 27.22 14.38
C PRO A 290 13.69 27.76 15.58
N GLY A 291 13.02 28.16 16.67
CA GLY A 291 13.66 28.65 17.90
C GLY A 291 13.71 27.63 19.04
N GLY A 292 13.28 26.39 18.81
CA GLY A 292 13.26 25.37 19.86
C GLY A 292 14.61 24.70 20.08
N LYS A 293 14.66 23.81 21.08
CA LYS A 293 15.87 23.05 21.43
C LYS A 293 16.21 21.99 20.37
N VAL A 294 15.19 21.55 19.62
CA VAL A 294 15.33 20.66 18.47
C VAL A 294 14.61 21.29 17.27
N PRO A 295 15.33 22.06 16.44
CA PRO A 295 14.74 22.68 15.25
C PRO A 295 14.49 21.66 14.14
N GLY A 296 13.50 21.95 13.31
CA GLY A 296 13.14 21.15 12.15
C GLY A 296 12.52 19.78 12.44
N ALA A 297 12.32 19.02 11.36
CA ALA A 297 11.86 17.63 11.42
C ALA A 297 12.92 16.66 10.87
N LEU A 298 13.63 17.03 9.81
CA LEU A 298 14.70 16.23 9.24
C LEU A 298 16.00 16.53 10.00
N GLN A 299 16.45 15.58 10.83
CA GLN A 299 17.55 15.80 11.77
C GLN A 299 18.91 15.42 11.19
N VAL A 300 18.94 14.35 10.39
CA VAL A 300 20.16 13.86 9.74
C VAL A 300 19.91 13.62 8.26
N VAL A 301 20.83 14.09 7.42
CA VAL A 301 20.88 13.81 5.98
C VAL A 301 22.26 13.30 5.62
N CYS A 302 22.39 11.98 5.41
CA CYS A 302 23.62 11.39 4.91
C CYS A 302 23.35 10.66 3.60
N ARG A 303 24.16 10.93 2.57
CA ARG A 303 23.99 10.35 1.22
C ARG A 303 24.82 9.10 0.98
N HIS A 304 25.90 8.89 1.76
CA HIS A 304 26.77 7.73 1.60
C HIS A 304 27.46 7.33 2.92
N PRO A 305 27.08 6.18 3.52
CA PRO A 305 25.92 5.35 3.17
C PRO A 305 24.61 6.12 3.40
N LEU A 306 23.61 5.90 2.53
CA LEU A 306 22.33 6.61 2.63
C LEU A 306 21.65 6.31 3.96
N HIS A 307 21.46 7.34 4.79
CA HIS A 307 20.58 7.30 5.94
C HIS A 307 20.03 8.69 6.30
N LEU A 308 18.76 8.73 6.66
CA LEU A 308 18.01 9.92 7.00
C LEU A 308 17.26 9.67 8.30
N ILE A 309 17.31 10.60 9.25
CA ILE A 309 16.63 10.48 10.55
C ILE A 309 15.65 11.63 10.71
N VAL A 310 14.40 11.31 11.07
CA VAL A 310 13.31 12.28 11.20
C VAL A 310 12.64 12.17 12.58
N HIS A 311 12.57 13.31 13.26
CA HIS A 311 11.76 13.54 14.46
C HIS A 311 11.66 15.04 14.74
N THR A 312 10.68 15.44 15.54
CA THR A 312 10.47 16.84 15.93
C THR A 312 10.59 16.98 17.46
N GLU A 313 10.79 18.19 17.96
CA GLU A 313 10.72 18.41 19.42
C GLU A 313 9.35 18.01 19.99
N ALA A 314 8.28 18.27 19.24
CA ALA A 314 6.92 17.89 19.64
C ALA A 314 6.77 16.36 19.72
N SER A 315 7.34 15.59 18.80
CA SER A 315 7.28 14.13 18.86
C SER A 315 8.13 13.55 20.00
N ILE A 316 9.24 14.22 20.37
CA ILE A 316 10.04 13.89 21.56
C ILE A 316 9.24 14.15 22.85
N ARG A 317 8.52 15.26 22.94
CA ARG A 317 7.67 15.58 24.09
C ARG A 317 6.50 14.60 24.21
N LEU A 318 5.91 14.24 23.07
CA LEU A 318 4.87 13.23 23.01
C LEU A 318 5.39 11.86 23.46
N PHE A 319 6.59 11.48 23.01
CA PHE A 319 7.28 10.28 23.47
C PHE A 319 7.42 10.24 24.99
N ASP A 320 7.89 11.33 25.62
CA ASP A 320 8.02 11.43 27.09
C ASP A 320 6.68 11.21 27.82
N CYS A 321 5.61 11.80 27.30
CA CYS A 321 4.26 11.67 27.84
C CYS A 321 3.77 10.21 27.76
N LEU A 322 3.92 9.58 26.60
CA LEU A 322 3.42 8.22 26.36
C LEU A 322 4.23 7.15 27.09
N VAL A 323 5.57 7.28 27.12
CA VAL A 323 6.45 6.29 27.76
C VAL A 323 6.34 6.33 29.29
N SER A 324 5.92 7.45 29.86
CA SER A 324 5.67 7.57 31.30
C SER A 324 4.34 6.93 31.74
N SER A 325 3.50 6.52 30.79
CA SER A 325 2.22 5.86 31.11
C SER A 325 2.45 4.40 31.52
N PRO A 326 1.71 3.87 32.51
CA PRO A 326 1.70 2.45 32.80
C PRO A 326 1.40 1.65 31.52
N HIS A 327 2.07 0.50 31.36
CA HIS A 327 1.89 -0.37 30.20
C HIS A 327 2.26 0.27 28.86
N SER A 328 3.19 1.24 28.88
CA SER A 328 3.73 1.82 27.65
C SER A 328 4.36 0.74 26.77
N ILE A 329 3.92 0.68 25.51
CA ILE A 329 4.46 -0.24 24.52
C ILE A 329 5.04 0.59 23.39
N ILE A 330 6.33 0.37 23.13
CA ILE A 330 6.97 0.82 21.90
C ILE A 330 6.89 -0.30 20.89
N SER A 331 6.57 0.01 19.65
CA SER A 331 6.65 -0.89 18.51
C SER A 331 7.60 -0.30 17.48
N TRP A 332 8.47 -1.11 16.90
CA TRP A 332 9.23 -0.70 15.72
C TRP A 332 9.30 -1.78 14.68
N ASP A 333 9.43 -1.36 13.42
CA ASP A 333 9.40 -2.24 12.26
C ASP A 333 10.07 -1.58 11.06
N ALA A 334 10.43 -2.38 10.06
CA ALA A 334 11.05 -1.93 8.82
C ALA A 334 10.34 -2.46 7.58
N THR A 335 10.32 -1.65 6.52
CA THR A 335 9.75 -2.04 5.22
C THR A 335 10.57 -1.52 4.04
N GLY A 336 10.88 -2.40 3.09
CA GLY A 336 11.59 -2.06 1.85
C GLY A 336 10.71 -1.58 0.69
N SER A 337 9.41 -1.40 0.92
CA SER A 337 8.43 -1.14 -0.14
C SER A 337 7.96 0.31 -0.24
N VAL A 338 8.70 1.26 0.35
CA VAL A 338 8.31 2.69 0.37
C VAL A 338 8.99 3.46 -0.77
N VAL A 339 10.30 3.23 -0.93
CA VAL A 339 11.12 3.85 -1.98
C VAL A 339 11.58 2.77 -2.96
N LYS A 340 11.60 3.08 -4.26
CA LYS A 340 12.15 2.16 -5.26
C LYS A 340 13.64 1.94 -4.96
N ALA A 341 14.05 0.67 -5.04
CA ALA A 341 15.45 0.29 -4.95
C ALA A 341 16.30 1.10 -5.94
N LYS A 342 17.43 1.61 -5.45
CA LYS A 342 18.42 2.36 -6.25
C LYS A 342 19.67 1.52 -6.39
N ASN A 343 20.20 1.43 -7.61
CA ASN A 343 21.41 0.66 -7.91
C ASN A 343 21.35 -0.78 -7.39
N GLY A 344 20.17 -1.41 -7.44
CA GLY A 344 19.95 -2.76 -6.93
C GLY A 344 19.87 -2.89 -5.40
N LYS A 345 20.15 -1.83 -4.63
CA LYS A 345 20.03 -1.80 -3.18
C LYS A 345 18.62 -1.43 -2.74
N THR A 346 18.07 -2.22 -1.83
CA THR A 346 16.77 -1.93 -1.19
C THR A 346 16.94 -0.78 -0.19
N ILE A 347 16.06 0.20 -0.26
CA ILE A 347 15.97 1.27 0.72
C ILE A 347 14.88 0.89 1.71
N LEU A 348 15.22 0.84 2.99
CA LEU A 348 14.35 0.45 4.09
C LEU A 348 13.84 1.70 4.81
N TYR A 349 12.54 1.73 5.05
CA TYR A 349 11.89 2.66 5.97
C TYR A 349 11.72 1.98 7.33
N TYR A 350 12.20 2.61 8.39
CA TYR A 350 12.12 2.18 9.77
C TYR A 350 11.22 3.16 10.52
N GLU A 351 10.35 2.68 11.39
CA GLU A 351 9.51 3.56 12.21
C GLU A 351 9.44 3.06 13.65
N LEU A 352 9.47 4.01 14.59
CA LEU A 352 9.13 3.80 15.98
C LEU A 352 7.76 4.39 16.25
N THR A 353 6.85 3.53 16.69
CA THR A 353 5.44 3.82 16.95
C THR A 353 5.13 3.53 18.40
N MET A 354 4.28 4.32 19.02
CA MET A 354 3.73 4.05 20.35
C MET A 354 2.22 3.89 20.28
N THR A 355 1.65 3.15 21.23
CA THR A 355 0.20 3.04 21.38
C THR A 355 -0.25 3.86 22.58
N GLN A 356 -1.30 4.65 22.42
CA GLN A 356 -1.94 5.30 23.57
C GLN A 356 -2.67 4.24 24.41
N SER A 357 -2.30 4.11 25.68
CA SER A 357 -2.98 3.23 26.65
C SER A 357 -4.47 3.60 26.73
N ASN A 358 -5.37 2.62 26.84
CA ASN A 358 -6.83 2.78 26.91
C ASN A 358 -7.57 3.24 25.63
N VAL A 359 -6.90 3.42 24.48
CA VAL A 359 -7.57 3.75 23.20
C VAL A 359 -7.32 2.64 22.16
N VAL A 360 -8.38 1.94 21.77
CA VAL A 360 -8.32 0.72 20.93
C VAL A 360 -8.72 0.99 19.47
N GLU A 361 -8.44 2.20 18.97
CA GLU A 361 -8.80 2.61 17.61
C GLU A 361 -7.58 2.64 16.68
N GLU A 362 -7.79 2.65 15.35
CA GLU A 362 -6.69 2.82 14.36
C GLU A 362 -5.85 4.05 14.61
N ASN A 363 -6.47 5.06 15.20
CA ASN A 363 -5.86 6.35 15.50
C ASN A 363 -4.99 6.32 16.76
N SER A 364 -4.91 5.21 17.49
CA SER A 364 -4.08 5.11 18.71
C SER A 364 -2.62 4.77 18.44
N LEU A 365 -2.25 4.48 17.18
CA LEU A 365 -0.87 4.21 16.76
C LEU A 365 -0.17 5.50 16.34
N ILE A 366 0.76 5.95 17.18
CA ILE A 366 1.39 7.26 17.12
C ILE A 366 2.83 7.11 16.60
N PRO A 367 3.15 7.57 15.38
CA PRO A 367 4.53 7.60 14.92
C PRO A 367 5.31 8.65 15.72
N ILE A 368 6.48 8.27 16.26
CA ILE A 368 7.34 9.15 17.06
C ILE A 368 8.54 9.63 16.25
N THR A 369 9.20 8.70 15.58
CA THR A 369 10.38 8.94 14.75
C THR A 369 10.44 7.89 13.66
N PHE A 370 11.09 8.22 12.55
CA PHE A 370 11.41 7.27 11.50
C PHE A 370 12.80 7.51 10.93
N MET A 371 13.36 6.46 10.34
CA MET A 371 14.61 6.49 9.61
C MET A 371 14.42 5.89 8.22
N ILE A 372 15.09 6.44 7.21
CA ILE A 372 15.23 5.79 5.90
C ILE A 372 16.69 5.46 5.68
N SER A 373 17.02 4.20 5.39
CA SER A 373 18.41 3.77 5.23
C SER A 373 18.57 2.68 4.16
N GLU A 374 19.74 2.63 3.51
CA GLU A 374 20.14 1.50 2.66
C GLU A 374 20.86 0.38 3.45
N SER A 375 21.08 0.57 4.75
CA SER A 375 21.76 -0.38 5.64
C SER A 375 20.79 -0.97 6.67
N HIS A 376 20.88 -2.29 6.88
CA HIS A 376 20.16 -3.01 7.94
C HIS A 376 21.19 -3.62 8.90
N THR A 377 21.71 -2.80 9.80
CA THR A 377 22.75 -3.20 10.76
C THR A 377 22.39 -2.70 12.16
N LEU A 378 22.84 -3.40 13.19
CA LEU A 378 22.68 -2.99 14.59
C LEU A 378 23.17 -1.55 14.81
N LYS A 379 24.37 -1.22 14.32
CA LYS A 379 24.96 0.12 14.42
C LYS A 379 24.05 1.20 13.83
N MET A 380 23.36 0.92 12.73
CA MET A 380 22.47 1.89 12.09
C MET A 380 21.21 2.15 12.93
N VAL A 381 20.58 1.10 13.46
CA VAL A 381 19.39 1.22 14.32
C VAL A 381 19.75 1.90 15.64
N VAL A 382 20.88 1.54 16.24
CA VAL A 382 21.39 2.18 17.47
C VAL A 382 21.72 3.64 17.23
N ASN A 383 22.39 3.98 16.12
CA ASN A 383 22.68 5.37 15.75
C ASN A 383 21.39 6.20 15.64
N TRP A 384 20.34 5.66 15.00
CA TRP A 384 19.04 6.31 14.94
C TRP A 384 18.46 6.60 16.33
N MET A 385 18.50 5.63 17.23
CA MET A 385 18.03 5.82 18.60
C MET A 385 18.90 6.77 19.43
N ASN A 386 20.21 6.81 19.19
CA ASN A 386 21.11 7.75 19.87
C ASN A 386 20.81 9.20 19.50
N TRP A 387 20.46 9.48 18.25
CA TRP A 387 19.95 10.80 17.86
C TRP A 387 18.68 11.20 18.60
N LEU A 388 17.74 10.25 18.76
CA LEU A 388 16.53 10.49 19.56
C LEU A 388 16.89 10.74 21.04
N LYS A 389 17.80 9.95 21.63
CA LYS A 389 18.27 10.11 23.02
C LYS A 389 18.94 11.45 23.26
N GLU A 390 19.84 11.85 22.37
CA GLU A 390 20.54 13.14 22.47
C GLU A 390 19.56 14.29 22.40
N HIS A 391 18.62 14.25 21.47
CA HIS A 391 17.61 15.30 21.32
C HIS A 391 16.61 15.29 22.49
N TYR A 392 16.27 14.12 23.03
CA TYR A 392 15.50 14.01 24.28
C TYR A 392 16.21 14.69 25.45
N LYS A 393 17.51 14.39 25.66
CA LYS A 393 18.31 15.02 26.71
C LYS A 393 18.39 16.53 26.53
N LYS A 394 18.53 17.03 25.30
CA LYS A 394 18.49 18.47 25.01
C LYS A 394 17.14 19.07 25.41
N THR A 395 16.03 18.48 24.95
CA THR A 395 14.67 18.97 25.23
C THR A 395 14.39 19.08 26.73
N PHE A 396 14.81 18.09 27.51
CA PHE A 396 14.53 17.96 28.95
C PHE A 396 15.77 18.16 29.85
N GLU A 397 16.75 18.95 29.41
CA GLU A 397 17.85 19.45 30.26
C GLU A 397 18.65 18.36 30.98
N GLY A 398 18.97 17.30 30.25
CA GLY A 398 19.77 16.19 30.76
C GLY A 398 18.98 15.07 31.44
N LYS A 399 17.64 15.15 31.46
CA LYS A 399 16.76 14.06 31.93
C LYS A 399 17.20 12.72 31.31
N GLN A 400 17.23 11.68 32.14
CA GLN A 400 17.55 10.33 31.69
C GLN A 400 16.55 9.87 30.64
N PHE A 401 17.05 9.22 29.58
CA PHE A 401 16.18 8.67 28.55
C PHE A 401 15.28 7.58 29.14
N PRO A 402 13.95 7.67 28.96
CA PRO A 402 13.01 6.81 29.65
C PRO A 402 13.07 5.39 29.09
N LYS A 403 12.76 4.42 29.96
CA LYS A 403 12.70 3.00 29.62
C LYS A 403 11.24 2.58 29.48
N PRO A 404 10.80 2.09 28.33
CA PRO A 404 9.47 1.52 28.19
C PRO A 404 9.38 0.19 28.96
N GLU A 405 8.19 -0.21 29.36
CA GLU A 405 7.95 -1.55 29.92
C GLU A 405 8.20 -2.65 28.87
N PHE A 406 7.74 -2.40 27.64
CA PHE A 406 7.84 -3.34 26.51
C PHE A 406 8.31 -2.68 25.22
N VAL A 407 9.13 -3.42 24.48
CA VAL A 407 9.45 -3.15 23.07
C VAL A 407 8.99 -4.32 22.22
N LEU A 408 8.12 -4.02 21.25
CA LEU A 408 7.64 -4.94 20.24
C LEU A 408 8.42 -4.72 18.94
N SER A 409 8.99 -5.79 18.41
CA SER A 409 9.65 -5.77 17.10
C SER A 409 9.22 -6.94 16.25
N ASP A 410 9.60 -6.95 14.97
CA ASP A 410 9.69 -8.24 14.29
C ASP A 410 10.75 -9.15 14.96
N ARG A 411 10.88 -10.40 14.52
CA ARG A 411 11.91 -11.29 15.07
C ARG A 411 13.30 -11.04 14.48
N ALA A 412 13.56 -9.85 13.89
CA ALA A 412 14.88 -9.54 13.35
C ALA A 412 15.85 -9.23 14.50
N GLN A 413 17.01 -9.87 14.44
CA GLN A 413 18.02 -9.81 15.50
C GLN A 413 18.51 -8.38 15.73
N VAL A 414 18.64 -7.58 14.68
CA VAL A 414 19.08 -6.18 14.78
C VAL A 414 18.17 -5.34 15.67
N PHE A 415 16.85 -5.58 15.65
CA PHE A 415 15.91 -4.86 16.49
C PHE A 415 15.91 -5.40 17.92
N LEU A 416 15.98 -6.72 18.10
CA LEU A 416 16.06 -7.31 19.45
C LEU A 416 17.32 -6.82 20.18
N GLN A 417 18.48 -6.86 19.51
CA GLN A 417 19.74 -6.37 20.07
C GLN A 417 19.75 -4.86 20.26
N ALA A 418 19.26 -4.07 19.29
CA ALA A 418 19.16 -2.63 19.44
C ALA A 418 18.28 -2.24 20.63
N SER A 419 17.20 -2.98 20.90
CA SER A 419 16.34 -2.72 22.07
C SER A 419 17.12 -2.86 23.37
N LEU A 420 17.90 -3.94 23.51
CA LEU A 420 18.70 -4.20 24.71
C LEU A 420 19.82 -3.18 24.86
N GLU A 421 20.48 -2.81 23.77
CA GLU A 421 21.51 -1.77 23.76
C GLU A 421 20.95 -0.40 24.14
N VAL A 422 19.77 -0.07 23.62
CA VAL A 422 19.15 1.25 23.78
C VAL A 422 18.52 1.40 25.17
N PHE A 423 17.79 0.40 25.65
CA PHE A 423 16.95 0.54 26.85
C PHE A 423 17.48 -0.19 28.09
N ASN A 424 18.32 -1.22 27.92
CA ASN A 424 18.82 -2.06 29.02
C ASN A 424 20.33 -1.88 29.28
N ASN A 425 20.89 -0.72 28.96
CA ASN A 425 22.29 -0.39 29.22
C ASN A 425 23.26 -1.42 28.61
N SER A 426 23.05 -1.80 27.34
CA SER A 426 23.91 -2.77 26.64
C SER A 426 23.86 -4.19 27.22
N GLU A 427 22.69 -4.60 27.75
CA GLU A 427 22.41 -6.00 28.08
C GLU A 427 22.63 -6.90 26.85
N SER A 428 23.40 -7.99 26.99
CA SER A 428 23.55 -8.96 25.91
C SER A 428 22.28 -9.80 25.73
N TYR A 429 22.14 -10.44 24.58
CA TYR A 429 20.98 -11.29 24.31
C TYR A 429 20.89 -12.49 25.27
N GLU A 430 22.02 -13.09 25.63
CA GLU A 430 22.12 -14.18 26.60
C GLU A 430 21.77 -13.71 28.01
N MET A 431 22.30 -12.55 28.43
CA MET A 431 21.96 -11.94 29.71
C MET A 431 20.45 -11.70 29.82
N PHE A 432 19.82 -11.23 28.73
CA PHE A 432 18.38 -11.07 28.65
C PHE A 432 17.64 -12.42 28.80
N LEU A 433 18.07 -13.47 28.10
CA LEU A 433 17.42 -14.78 28.20
C LEU A 433 17.57 -15.40 29.59
N ASP A 434 18.71 -15.23 30.25
CA ASP A 434 18.93 -15.69 31.62
C ASP A 434 18.07 -14.91 32.61
N ARG A 435 17.98 -13.58 32.45
CA ARG A 435 17.06 -12.73 33.20
C ARG A 435 15.62 -13.18 33.02
N ALA A 436 15.19 -13.40 31.78
CA ALA A 436 13.86 -13.89 31.47
C ALA A 436 13.59 -15.25 32.13
N TYR A 437 14.56 -16.17 32.11
CA TYR A 437 14.45 -17.48 32.75
C TYR A 437 14.26 -17.35 34.27
N ARG A 438 15.07 -16.52 34.94
CA ARG A 438 14.92 -16.22 36.37
C ARG A 438 13.54 -15.66 36.70
N ILE A 439 13.05 -14.72 35.88
CA ILE A 439 11.71 -14.14 36.06
C ILE A 439 10.63 -15.22 35.99
N VAL A 440 10.60 -16.01 34.92
CA VAL A 440 9.49 -16.96 34.67
C VAL A 440 9.54 -18.18 35.60
N THR A 441 10.71 -18.51 36.14
CA THR A 441 10.88 -19.58 37.14
C THR A 441 10.61 -19.10 38.57
N GLY A 442 10.26 -17.83 38.76
CA GLY A 442 9.93 -17.27 40.07
C GLY A 442 11.14 -16.93 40.94
N GLN A 443 12.31 -16.73 40.32
CA GLN A 443 13.57 -16.36 40.95
C GLN A 443 14.14 -15.01 40.44
N PRO A 444 13.34 -13.93 40.26
CA PRO A 444 13.86 -12.66 39.76
C PRO A 444 14.77 -11.97 40.77
N HIS A 445 15.85 -11.34 40.29
CA HIS A 445 16.63 -10.38 41.07
C HIS A 445 15.90 -9.03 41.17
N THR A 446 16.28 -8.19 42.13
CA THR A 446 15.65 -6.87 42.37
C THR A 446 15.59 -6.00 41.12
N ASN A 447 16.64 -6.04 40.30
CA ASN A 447 16.75 -5.23 39.08
C ASN A 447 16.08 -5.88 37.86
N ASP A 448 15.73 -7.17 37.92
CA ASP A 448 15.23 -7.90 36.75
C ASP A 448 13.89 -7.35 36.26
N LEU A 449 13.05 -6.89 37.19
CA LEU A 449 11.71 -6.33 36.94
C LEU A 449 11.72 -4.85 36.53
N GLN A 450 12.87 -4.18 36.61
CA GLN A 450 13.02 -2.75 36.26
C GLN A 450 13.54 -2.53 34.83
N GLN A 451 13.98 -3.60 34.15
CA GLN A 451 14.48 -3.52 32.78
C GLN A 451 13.33 -3.66 31.78
N THR A 452 13.52 -3.07 30.60
CA THR A 452 12.61 -3.23 29.48
C THR A 452 12.58 -4.69 29.04
N ASN A 453 11.39 -5.21 28.74
CA ASN A 453 11.21 -6.53 28.15
C ASN A 453 11.06 -6.40 26.63
N ILE A 454 11.83 -7.22 25.91
CA ILE A 454 11.73 -7.31 24.45
C ILE A 454 10.77 -8.43 24.07
N HIS A 455 9.93 -8.19 23.08
CA HIS A 455 8.96 -9.17 22.61
C HIS A 455 8.79 -9.09 21.09
N ALA A 456 8.60 -10.25 20.47
CA ALA A 456 8.39 -10.37 19.04
C ALA A 456 6.90 -10.28 18.71
N CYS A 457 6.57 -9.38 17.79
CA CYS A 457 5.25 -9.19 17.21
C CYS A 457 4.63 -10.54 16.82
N LEU A 458 3.53 -10.88 17.50
CA LEU A 458 2.92 -12.21 17.34
C LEU A 458 2.41 -12.46 15.92
N ALA A 459 2.00 -11.44 15.16
CA ALA A 459 1.66 -11.60 13.75
C ALA A 459 2.84 -12.14 12.91
N HIS A 460 4.05 -11.62 13.15
CA HIS A 460 5.27 -12.08 12.49
C HIS A 460 5.67 -13.49 12.96
N VAL A 461 5.55 -13.76 14.26
CA VAL A 461 5.79 -15.09 14.85
C VAL A 461 4.85 -16.14 14.26
N MET A 462 3.55 -15.85 14.22
CA MET A 462 2.54 -16.76 13.68
C MET A 462 2.69 -16.99 12.18
N LEU A 463 3.08 -15.96 11.43
CA LEU A 463 3.44 -16.13 10.01
C LEU A 463 4.66 -17.05 9.84
N ALA A 464 5.66 -16.97 10.72
CA ALA A 464 6.81 -17.85 10.71
C ALA A 464 6.41 -19.30 11.03
N PHE A 465 5.65 -19.54 12.10
CA PHE A 465 5.12 -20.85 12.43
C PHE A 465 4.29 -21.43 11.28
N ARG A 466 3.39 -20.65 10.67
CA ARG A 466 2.59 -21.09 9.51
C ARG A 466 3.46 -21.56 8.34
N LYS A 467 4.58 -20.88 8.07
CA LYS A 467 5.52 -21.30 7.00
C LYS A 467 6.17 -22.64 7.33
N ILE A 468 6.60 -22.83 8.58
CA ILE A 468 7.25 -24.05 9.07
C ILE A 468 6.26 -25.21 9.09
N THR A 469 5.06 -25.00 9.63
CA THR A 469 3.99 -25.99 9.64
C THR A 469 3.61 -26.40 8.23
N ASN A 470 3.47 -25.47 7.28
CA ASN A 470 3.23 -25.82 5.88
C ASN A 470 4.38 -26.61 5.21
N LYS A 471 5.62 -26.41 5.69
CA LYS A 471 6.82 -27.05 5.16
C LYS A 471 6.93 -28.51 5.63
N PHE A 472 6.63 -28.78 6.89
CA PHE A 472 6.87 -30.09 7.50
C PHE A 472 5.59 -30.94 7.70
N MET A 473 4.41 -30.30 7.84
CA MET A 473 3.16 -31.00 8.14
C MET A 473 2.30 -31.24 6.88
N SER A 474 1.61 -32.39 6.85
CA SER A 474 0.59 -32.74 5.85
C SER A 474 -0.60 -31.78 5.91
N SER A 475 -1.38 -31.69 4.83
CA SER A 475 -2.55 -30.79 4.74
C SER A 475 -3.48 -30.91 5.94
N ASP A 476 -3.72 -32.14 6.36
CA ASP A 476 -4.77 -32.49 7.33
C ASP A 476 -4.33 -32.22 8.77
N LEU A 477 -3.01 -32.16 9.02
CA LEU A 477 -2.43 -31.88 10.34
C LEU A 477 -2.02 -30.41 10.53
N ARG A 478 -2.01 -29.60 9.47
CA ARG A 478 -1.57 -28.19 9.55
C ARG A 478 -2.39 -27.36 10.52
N GLU A 479 -3.70 -27.53 10.50
CA GLU A 479 -4.59 -26.78 11.38
C GLU A 479 -4.34 -27.14 12.84
N LEU A 480 -4.29 -28.44 13.15
CA LEU A 480 -4.00 -28.93 14.49
C LEU A 480 -2.62 -28.48 14.98
N ALA A 481 -1.59 -28.53 14.13
CA ALA A 481 -0.25 -28.05 14.48
C ALA A 481 -0.22 -26.54 14.76
N MET A 482 -1.01 -25.74 14.02
CA MET A 482 -1.14 -24.31 14.30
C MET A 482 -1.88 -24.04 15.61
N TRP A 483 -2.89 -24.86 15.96
CA TRP A 483 -3.55 -24.79 17.26
C TRP A 483 -2.61 -25.17 18.41
N ALA A 484 -1.79 -26.21 18.25
CA ALA A 484 -0.76 -26.57 19.22
C ALA A 484 0.25 -25.42 19.45
N VAL A 485 0.69 -24.75 18.37
CA VAL A 485 1.51 -23.54 18.47
C VAL A 485 0.78 -22.41 19.23
N ALA A 486 -0.51 -22.22 18.96
CA ALA A 486 -1.31 -21.21 19.65
C ALA A 486 -1.40 -21.50 21.16
N VAL A 487 -1.47 -22.77 21.58
CA VAL A 487 -1.41 -23.16 23.00
C VAL A 487 -0.12 -22.67 23.65
N ILE A 488 1.02 -22.90 23.01
CA ILE A 488 2.33 -22.50 23.54
C ILE A 488 2.44 -20.97 23.60
N ILE A 489 2.09 -20.26 22.52
CA ILE A 489 2.18 -18.78 22.46
C ILE A 489 1.35 -18.14 23.58
N ASN A 490 0.13 -18.63 23.79
CA ASN A 490 -0.79 -18.04 24.76
C ASN A 490 -0.49 -18.41 26.20
N THR A 491 0.51 -19.26 26.44
CA THR A 491 0.89 -19.67 27.79
C THR A 491 1.63 -18.54 28.52
N SER A 492 1.09 -18.12 29.67
CA SER A 492 1.61 -17.01 30.48
C SER A 492 2.35 -17.45 31.74
N VAL A 493 2.31 -18.74 32.08
CA VAL A 493 2.90 -19.35 33.27
C VAL A 493 3.91 -20.43 32.87
N TRP A 494 5.06 -20.45 33.53
CA TRP A 494 6.15 -21.37 33.18
C TRP A 494 5.79 -22.86 33.33
N SER A 495 5.09 -23.25 34.39
CA SER A 495 4.68 -24.65 34.60
C SER A 495 3.78 -25.15 33.47
N ASP A 496 2.85 -24.31 33.03
CA ASP A 496 1.94 -24.64 31.92
C ASP A 496 2.72 -24.71 30.60
N MET A 497 3.75 -23.88 30.42
CA MET A 497 4.58 -23.89 29.21
C MET A 497 5.30 -25.22 29.06
N VAL A 498 5.91 -25.69 30.16
CA VAL A 498 6.60 -26.98 30.22
C VAL A 498 5.62 -28.14 29.98
N ALA A 499 4.46 -28.11 30.62
CA ALA A 499 3.44 -29.14 30.46
C ALA A 499 2.87 -29.18 29.03
N ASN A 500 2.56 -28.02 28.46
CA ASN A 500 2.03 -27.89 27.10
C ASN A 500 3.05 -28.34 26.05
N TRP A 501 4.34 -27.97 26.22
CA TRP A 501 5.39 -28.44 25.31
C TRP A 501 5.54 -29.96 25.35
N ARG A 502 5.60 -30.56 26.55
CA ARG A 502 5.67 -32.02 26.73
C ARG A 502 4.48 -32.72 26.05
N LEU A 503 3.27 -32.26 26.33
CA LEU A 503 2.04 -32.78 25.73
C LEU A 503 2.07 -32.74 24.20
N ILE A 504 2.55 -31.63 23.62
CA ILE A 504 2.69 -31.47 22.17
C ILE A 504 3.74 -32.43 21.62
N CYS A 505 4.90 -32.56 22.27
CA CYS A 505 5.91 -33.54 21.88
C CYS A 505 5.36 -34.96 21.91
N GLU A 506 4.76 -35.40 23.01
CA GLU A 506 4.19 -36.74 23.17
C GLU A 506 3.09 -37.01 22.14
N TYR A 507 2.20 -36.05 21.90
CA TYR A 507 1.14 -36.20 20.91
C TYR A 507 1.71 -36.36 19.49
N PHE A 508 2.52 -35.40 19.02
CA PHE A 508 3.00 -35.40 17.64
C PHE A 508 4.05 -36.48 17.36
N LEU A 509 4.80 -36.96 18.36
CA LEU A 509 5.70 -38.10 18.21
C LEU A 509 4.95 -39.44 18.09
N ASN A 510 3.76 -39.55 18.67
CA ASN A 510 2.97 -40.79 18.68
C ASN A 510 1.83 -40.84 17.64
N LEU A 511 1.56 -39.74 16.92
CA LEU A 511 0.50 -39.62 15.89
C LEU A 511 0.48 -40.75 14.85
N ASP A 512 1.66 -41.25 14.45
CA ASP A 512 1.79 -42.29 13.41
C ASP A 512 1.99 -43.70 14.00
N THR A 513 1.86 -43.86 15.32
CA THR A 513 1.99 -45.16 15.99
C THR A 513 0.60 -45.70 16.32
N ASP A 514 0.42 -47.03 16.30
CA ASP A 514 -0.79 -47.69 16.84
C ASP A 514 -0.99 -47.41 18.37
N LYS A 515 -0.03 -46.72 18.99
CA LYS A 515 -0.02 -46.25 20.38
C LYS A 515 -0.48 -44.80 20.50
N HIS A 516 -1.44 -44.37 19.67
CA HIS A 516 -2.08 -43.09 19.86
C HIS A 516 -2.81 -43.09 21.20
N ASP A 517 -2.18 -42.53 22.23
CA ASP A 517 -2.77 -42.43 23.56
C ASP A 517 -3.96 -41.44 23.52
N PRO A 518 -5.20 -41.94 23.69
CA PRO A 518 -6.39 -41.09 23.67
C PRO A 518 -6.33 -39.98 24.71
N ILE A 519 -5.61 -40.19 25.82
CA ILE A 519 -5.49 -39.22 26.91
C ILE A 519 -4.75 -37.96 26.43
N HIS A 520 -3.60 -38.12 25.76
CA HIS A 520 -2.83 -36.99 25.25
C HIS A 520 -3.61 -36.19 24.20
N HIS A 521 -4.35 -36.88 23.33
CA HIS A 521 -5.23 -36.23 22.37
C HIS A 521 -6.35 -35.45 23.06
N SER A 522 -7.09 -36.08 23.98
CA SER A 522 -8.18 -35.43 24.72
C SER A 522 -7.67 -34.23 25.52
N LEU A 523 -6.48 -34.32 26.12
CA LEU A 523 -5.89 -33.21 26.85
C LEU A 523 -5.47 -32.07 25.91
N LEU A 524 -4.86 -32.37 24.76
CA LEU A 524 -4.52 -31.34 23.77
C LEU A 524 -5.79 -30.67 23.22
N MET A 525 -6.83 -31.45 22.88
CA MET A 525 -8.11 -30.91 22.42
C MET A 525 -8.77 -30.06 23.50
N TYR A 526 -8.72 -30.47 24.77
CA TYR A 526 -9.20 -29.66 25.89
C TYR A 526 -8.47 -28.32 26.00
N ARG A 527 -7.13 -28.32 25.86
CA ARG A 527 -6.35 -27.07 25.83
C ARG A 527 -6.75 -26.18 24.65
N ILE A 528 -6.92 -26.76 23.48
CA ILE A 528 -7.36 -26.04 22.27
C ILE A 528 -8.76 -25.45 22.47
N GLN A 529 -9.71 -26.23 22.97
CA GLN A 529 -11.07 -25.78 23.26
C GLN A 529 -11.08 -24.66 24.30
N SER A 530 -10.24 -24.74 25.34
CA SER A 530 -10.12 -23.67 26.34
C SER A 530 -9.63 -22.34 25.74
N LEU A 531 -8.77 -22.40 24.70
CA LEU A 531 -8.31 -21.22 23.97
C LEU A 531 -9.35 -20.73 22.98
N ASP A 532 -10.05 -21.64 22.30
CA ASP A 532 -11.10 -21.31 21.34
C ASP A 532 -12.32 -20.68 22.02
N ALA A 533 -12.60 -21.05 23.27
CA ALA A 533 -13.59 -20.37 24.11
C ALA A 533 -13.22 -18.91 24.45
N ASN A 534 -11.97 -18.48 24.20
CA ASN A 534 -11.56 -17.09 24.39
C ASN A 534 -11.80 -16.27 23.10
N PRO A 535 -12.80 -15.37 23.08
CA PRO A 535 -13.17 -14.63 21.87
C PRO A 535 -12.03 -13.76 21.32
N ASN A 536 -11.14 -13.24 22.17
CA ASN A 536 -9.99 -12.43 21.72
C ASN A 536 -8.98 -13.28 20.92
N ILE A 537 -8.77 -14.52 21.35
CA ILE A 537 -7.85 -15.46 20.70
C ILE A 537 -8.48 -15.96 19.39
N GLN A 538 -9.78 -16.25 19.38
CA GLN A 538 -10.53 -16.60 18.17
C GLN A 538 -10.41 -15.52 17.10
N THR A 539 -10.60 -14.24 17.44
CA THR A 539 -10.45 -13.15 16.45
C THR A 539 -9.04 -13.09 15.90
N CYS A 540 -8.00 -13.18 16.74
CA CYS A 540 -6.61 -13.18 16.31
C CYS A 540 -6.27 -14.38 15.40
N LEU A 541 -6.64 -15.59 15.81
CA LEU A 541 -6.38 -16.80 15.05
C LEU A 541 -7.16 -16.80 13.74
N ARG A 542 -8.46 -16.49 13.76
CA ARG A 542 -9.28 -16.39 12.55
C ARG A 542 -8.69 -15.37 11.59
N HIS A 543 -8.33 -14.18 12.05
CA HIS A 543 -7.70 -13.16 11.19
C HIS A 543 -6.38 -13.67 10.61
N GLN A 544 -5.52 -14.32 11.40
CA GLN A 544 -4.25 -14.88 10.88
C GLN A 544 -4.43 -16.06 9.92
N PHE A 545 -5.49 -16.86 10.08
CA PHE A 545 -5.87 -17.91 9.13
C PHE A 545 -6.46 -17.32 7.83
N THR A 546 -7.32 -16.29 7.93
CA THR A 546 -8.05 -15.64 6.82
C THR A 546 -7.31 -14.52 6.10
N VAL A 547 -6.26 -13.91 6.66
CA VAL A 547 -5.51 -12.79 6.04
C VAL A 547 -4.92 -13.16 4.67
N LYS A 548 -4.81 -14.46 4.32
CA LYS A 548 -4.48 -14.87 2.94
C LYS A 548 -5.68 -15.02 2.00
N THR A 549 -6.86 -15.37 2.51
CA THR A 549 -8.10 -15.45 1.74
C THR A 549 -8.60 -14.03 1.50
N GLU A 550 -8.75 -13.16 2.50
CA GLU A 550 -9.20 -11.78 2.29
C GLU A 550 -8.21 -10.89 1.51
N MET A 551 -6.89 -11.07 1.65
CA MET A 551 -5.92 -10.36 0.79
C MET A 551 -5.86 -10.88 -0.65
N LYS A 552 -6.40 -12.07 -0.94
CA LYS A 552 -6.56 -12.60 -2.31
C LYS A 552 -7.97 -12.41 -2.86
N ASP A 553 -8.98 -12.40 -2.01
CA ASP A 553 -10.40 -12.38 -2.36
C ASP A 553 -10.91 -10.93 -2.48
N ASN A 554 -10.32 -9.96 -1.75
CA ASN A 554 -10.45 -8.54 -2.11
C ASN A 554 -9.78 -8.19 -3.46
N TYR A 555 -9.07 -9.15 -4.07
CA TYR A 555 -8.52 -9.06 -5.42
C TYR A 555 -9.26 -9.95 -6.45
N LYS A 556 -10.23 -10.76 -6.03
CA LYS A 556 -11.21 -11.39 -6.91
C LYS A 556 -12.49 -10.56 -6.89
N PHE A 557 -12.41 -9.36 -7.46
CA PHE A 557 -13.62 -8.71 -7.92
C PHE A 557 -14.12 -9.45 -9.16
N GLU A 558 -15.42 -9.72 -9.18
CA GLU A 558 -16.17 -10.15 -10.36
C GLU A 558 -16.07 -9.07 -11.46
N ASP A 559 -14.97 -9.10 -12.22
CA ASP A 559 -14.94 -8.49 -13.54
C ASP A 559 -15.20 -9.62 -14.55
N GLY A 560 -16.42 -9.64 -15.09
CA GLY A 560 -16.75 -10.39 -16.31
C GLY A 560 -16.09 -9.79 -17.56
N SER A 561 -14.85 -9.29 -17.45
CA SER A 561 -14.03 -8.87 -18.58
C SER A 561 -12.64 -9.51 -18.45
N THR A 562 -12.42 -10.55 -19.22
CA THR A 562 -11.14 -11.23 -19.40
C THR A 562 -10.18 -10.33 -20.20
N ASP A 563 -9.50 -9.40 -19.53
CA ASP A 563 -8.28 -8.78 -20.07
C ASP A 563 -7.11 -9.80 -19.92
N ASP A 564 -6.93 -10.68 -20.90
CA ASP A 564 -5.89 -11.74 -20.90
C ASP A 564 -4.45 -11.20 -20.88
N ASP A 565 -4.23 -9.97 -21.35
CA ASP A 565 -2.92 -9.30 -21.27
C ASP A 565 -2.59 -8.83 -19.84
N ASP A 566 -3.60 -8.42 -19.07
CA ASP A 566 -3.40 -8.00 -17.69
C ASP A 566 -3.33 -9.20 -16.74
N ASN A 567 -3.92 -10.35 -17.09
CA ASN A 567 -3.74 -11.57 -16.31
C ASN A 567 -2.33 -12.16 -16.49
N THR A 568 -1.70 -11.98 -17.66
CA THR A 568 -0.32 -12.41 -17.93
C THR A 568 0.69 -11.45 -17.30
N ILE A 569 0.45 -10.14 -17.37
CA ILE A 569 1.29 -9.12 -16.71
C ILE A 569 1.07 -9.11 -15.20
N THR A 570 -0.14 -9.36 -14.69
CA THR A 570 -0.42 -9.47 -13.26
C THR A 570 0.05 -10.82 -12.72
N LYS A 571 0.00 -11.94 -13.46
CA LYS A 571 0.72 -13.17 -13.09
C LYS A 571 2.23 -13.00 -13.18
N LYS A 572 2.76 -12.21 -14.13
CA LYS A 572 4.21 -11.92 -14.22
C LYS A 572 4.65 -10.94 -13.13
N ILE A 573 3.88 -9.91 -12.80
CA ILE A 573 4.14 -8.97 -11.71
C ILE A 573 3.87 -9.62 -10.37
N MET A 574 2.85 -10.45 -10.19
CA MET A 574 2.62 -11.20 -8.96
C MET A 574 3.59 -12.35 -8.83
N SER A 575 4.08 -13.01 -9.89
CA SER A 575 5.18 -13.99 -9.80
C SER A 575 6.53 -13.34 -9.60
N THR A 576 6.77 -12.13 -10.13
CA THR A 576 7.99 -11.34 -9.89
C THR A 576 7.93 -10.65 -8.53
N SER A 577 6.76 -10.26 -8.04
CA SER A 577 6.49 -9.72 -6.70
C SER A 577 6.39 -10.82 -5.66
N THR A 578 5.95 -12.04 -5.96
CA THR A 578 6.09 -13.20 -5.05
C THR A 578 7.49 -13.81 -5.11
N LYS A 579 8.23 -13.73 -6.22
CA LYS A 579 9.69 -13.94 -6.25
C LYS A 579 10.44 -12.83 -5.48
N LYS A 580 9.97 -11.56 -5.53
CA LYS A 580 10.51 -10.44 -4.72
C LYS A 580 10.06 -10.43 -3.27
N LEU A 581 8.86 -10.90 -2.94
CA LEU A 581 8.39 -11.15 -1.58
C LEU A 581 9.08 -12.38 -0.98
N LYS A 582 9.45 -13.37 -1.81
CA LYS A 582 10.41 -14.42 -1.42
C LYS A 582 11.78 -13.84 -1.09
N THR A 583 12.19 -12.71 -1.70
CA THR A 583 13.41 -11.98 -1.32
C THR A 583 13.21 -11.10 -0.08
N MET A 584 12.02 -10.55 0.18
CA MET A 584 11.74 -9.83 1.44
C MET A 584 11.57 -10.76 2.65
N SER A 585 11.06 -11.98 2.45
CA SER A 585 11.13 -13.03 3.48
C SER A 585 12.41 -13.87 3.41
N GLY A 586 13.31 -13.53 2.47
CA GLY A 586 14.57 -14.22 2.19
C GLY A 586 15.79 -13.35 2.50
N LEU A 587 15.58 -12.21 3.16
CA LEU A 587 16.60 -11.47 3.90
C LEU A 587 16.78 -12.03 5.32
N ARG A 588 16.30 -13.26 5.58
CA ARG A 588 16.91 -14.11 6.59
C ARG A 588 18.13 -14.72 5.92
N THR A 589 19.31 -14.22 6.20
CA THR A 589 20.48 -15.09 6.04
C THR A 589 20.22 -16.28 6.96
N ILE A 590 20.50 -17.47 6.46
CA ILE A 590 20.51 -18.70 7.26
C ILE A 590 21.40 -18.52 8.50
N ASP A 591 22.31 -17.54 8.46
CA ASP A 591 23.22 -17.11 9.51
C ASP A 591 22.56 -16.46 10.74
N GLU A 592 21.54 -15.60 10.60
CA GLU A 592 20.86 -14.98 11.77
C GLU A 592 20.11 -16.04 12.61
N GLU A 593 19.48 -17.00 11.94
CA GLU A 593 18.79 -18.10 12.62
C GLU A 593 19.80 -19.09 13.22
N ALA A 594 20.97 -19.27 12.61
CA ALA A 594 22.07 -20.06 13.16
C ALA A 594 22.73 -19.41 14.39
N GLU A 595 22.86 -18.08 14.41
CA GLU A 595 23.45 -17.32 15.51
C GLU A 595 22.51 -17.31 16.73
N LEU A 596 21.20 -17.09 16.54
CA LEU A 596 20.20 -17.29 17.61
C LEU A 596 20.24 -18.70 18.22
N ASN A 597 20.57 -19.71 17.41
CA ASN A 597 20.68 -21.11 17.83
C ASN A 597 22.04 -21.45 18.45
N SER A 598 23.02 -20.54 18.44
CA SER A 598 24.33 -20.73 19.06
C SER A 598 24.29 -20.47 20.57
N PHE A 599 23.33 -19.67 21.04
CA PHE A 599 23.22 -19.32 22.45
C PHE A 599 22.85 -20.54 23.30
N ASN A 600 23.58 -20.72 24.39
CA ASN A 600 23.35 -21.78 25.36
C ASN A 600 22.41 -21.28 26.46
N SER A 601 21.13 -21.08 26.14
CA SER A 601 20.15 -20.59 27.12
C SER A 601 19.64 -21.69 28.06
N LEU A 602 19.26 -21.33 29.28
CA LEU A 602 18.59 -22.24 30.22
C LEU A 602 17.24 -22.74 29.67
N PHE A 603 16.57 -21.95 28.84
CA PHE A 603 15.40 -22.38 28.08
C PHE A 603 15.75 -23.55 27.15
N ARG A 604 16.82 -23.44 26.35
CA ARG A 604 17.28 -24.50 25.44
C ARG A 604 17.54 -25.79 26.20
N THR A 605 18.30 -25.71 27.30
CA THR A 605 18.62 -26.89 28.13
C THR A 605 17.34 -27.56 28.65
N THR A 606 16.38 -26.77 29.13
CA THR A 606 15.10 -27.28 29.65
C THR A 606 14.29 -27.99 28.57
N PHE A 607 14.07 -27.34 27.42
CA PHE A 607 13.20 -27.88 26.37
C PHE A 607 13.85 -29.02 25.60
N ASN A 608 15.17 -28.99 25.40
CA ASN A 608 15.91 -30.14 24.87
C ASN A 608 15.74 -31.35 25.77
N ARG A 609 15.92 -31.21 27.09
CA ARG A 609 15.72 -32.32 28.02
C ARG A 609 14.31 -32.91 27.93
N ILE A 610 13.28 -32.07 27.84
CA ILE A 610 11.90 -32.53 27.67
C ILE A 610 11.74 -33.28 26.34
N PHE A 611 12.26 -32.71 25.25
CA PHE A 611 12.17 -33.31 23.93
C PHE A 611 12.87 -34.66 23.85
N GLU A 612 14.10 -34.78 24.38
CA GLU A 612 14.84 -36.04 24.44
C GLU A 612 14.14 -37.08 25.31
N GLN A 613 13.57 -36.70 26.46
CA GLN A 613 12.76 -37.60 27.29
C GLN A 613 11.56 -38.17 26.52
N CYS A 614 10.87 -37.34 25.73
CA CYS A 614 9.76 -37.80 24.90
C CYS A 614 10.24 -38.72 23.76
N LEU A 615 11.42 -38.46 23.17
CA LEU A 615 12.02 -39.32 22.14
C LEU A 615 12.45 -40.68 22.70
N GLU A 616 13.11 -40.71 23.86
CA GLU A 616 13.53 -41.94 24.55
C GLU A 616 12.31 -42.81 24.92
N SER A 617 11.25 -42.19 25.44
CA SER A 617 9.99 -42.86 25.76
C SER A 617 9.36 -43.55 24.53
N ARG A 618 9.62 -43.03 23.32
CA ARG A 618 9.22 -43.63 22.05
C ARG A 618 10.22 -44.68 21.55
N GLY A 619 11.52 -44.46 21.71
CA GLY A 619 12.59 -45.35 21.22
C GLY A 619 12.52 -46.76 21.81
N ASN A 620 12.06 -46.89 23.05
CA ASN A 620 11.82 -48.19 23.70
C ASN A 620 10.63 -48.97 23.12
N ALA A 621 9.89 -48.41 22.15
CA ALA A 621 8.57 -48.90 21.76
C ALA A 621 8.44 -49.42 20.32
N VAL A 622 9.47 -49.39 19.45
CA VAL A 622 9.22 -49.51 18.00
C VAL A 622 10.33 -50.19 17.16
N ASN A 623 9.97 -51.33 16.55
CA ASN A 623 10.56 -51.92 15.32
C ASN A 623 9.58 -51.61 14.16
N ILE A 624 9.85 -50.66 13.26
CA ILE A 624 8.86 -50.19 12.24
C ILE A 624 9.32 -50.32 10.78
N LYS A 625 8.34 -50.67 9.92
CA LYS A 625 8.41 -50.87 8.47
C LYS A 625 8.56 -49.55 7.67
N LYS A 626 9.05 -49.67 6.42
CA LYS A 626 9.53 -48.59 5.51
C LYS A 626 8.53 -47.49 5.08
N GLU A 627 7.22 -47.72 5.13
CA GLU A 627 6.23 -46.77 4.59
C GLU A 627 5.75 -45.75 5.64
N THR A 628 5.67 -46.17 6.90
CA THR A 628 5.46 -45.31 8.08
C THR A 628 6.59 -44.29 8.23
N THR A 629 7.78 -44.59 7.70
CA THR A 629 9.00 -43.78 7.85
C THR A 629 8.91 -42.41 7.18
N MET A 630 8.14 -42.23 6.10
CA MET A 630 8.02 -40.92 5.41
C MET A 630 7.10 -39.93 6.11
N ARG A 631 5.93 -40.35 6.63
CA ARG A 631 5.04 -39.47 7.42
C ARG A 631 5.64 -39.15 8.79
N MET A 632 6.25 -40.16 9.43
CA MET A 632 6.96 -40.01 10.70
C MET A 632 8.11 -39.01 10.62
N LYS A 633 8.77 -38.91 9.47
CA LYS A 633 9.84 -37.94 9.24
C LYS A 633 9.31 -36.51 9.29
N GLY A 634 8.15 -36.21 8.72
CA GLY A 634 7.56 -34.87 8.72
C GLY A 634 7.22 -34.33 10.12
N ASN A 635 6.57 -35.16 10.95
CA ASN A 635 6.17 -34.76 12.32
C ASN A 635 7.39 -34.57 13.24
N CYS A 636 8.35 -35.51 13.19
CA CYS A 636 9.58 -35.43 13.95
C CYS A 636 10.45 -34.23 13.51
N ASP A 637 10.55 -33.97 12.20
CA ASP A 637 11.30 -32.84 11.66
C ASP A 637 10.67 -31.50 12.08
N TRP A 638 9.33 -31.42 12.15
CA TRP A 638 8.62 -30.23 12.64
C TRP A 638 8.95 -29.94 14.10
N LEU A 639 8.80 -30.93 15.00
CA LEU A 639 9.12 -30.77 16.42
C LEU A 639 10.60 -30.47 16.64
N THR A 640 11.49 -31.17 15.95
CA THR A 640 12.94 -30.94 16.01
C THR A 640 13.26 -29.51 15.60
N TYR A 641 12.62 -29.01 14.54
CA TYR A 641 12.81 -27.63 14.08
C TYR A 641 12.29 -26.62 15.11
N LEU A 642 11.12 -26.84 15.71
CA LEU A 642 10.60 -25.96 16.77
C LEU A 642 11.49 -25.96 18.02
N ASN A 643 11.87 -27.15 18.48
CA ASN A 643 12.74 -27.34 19.63
C ASN A 643 14.08 -26.63 19.44
N LYS A 644 14.65 -26.70 18.24
CA LYS A 644 15.93 -26.06 17.92
C LYS A 644 15.83 -24.54 17.73
N ASN A 645 14.79 -24.03 17.05
CA ASN A 645 14.76 -22.65 16.54
C ASN A 645 13.78 -21.69 17.24
N PHE A 646 12.90 -22.20 18.09
CA PHE A 646 11.87 -21.40 18.77
C PHE A 646 11.94 -21.54 20.28
N MET A 647 12.00 -22.77 20.79
CA MET A 647 12.01 -23.02 22.24
C MET A 647 13.16 -22.35 23.01
N PRO A 648 14.38 -22.18 22.46
CA PRO A 648 15.46 -21.46 23.14
C PRO A 648 15.16 -19.99 23.42
N THR A 649 14.22 -19.40 22.68
CA THR A 649 13.86 -17.99 22.71
C THR A 649 12.39 -17.79 23.08
N VAL A 650 11.77 -18.77 23.74
CA VAL A 650 10.34 -18.76 24.08
C VAL A 650 9.90 -17.50 24.83
N ALA A 651 10.77 -16.93 25.67
CA ALA A 651 10.49 -15.71 26.41
C ALA A 651 10.20 -14.50 25.51
N ILE A 652 10.73 -14.48 24.29
CA ILE A 652 10.61 -13.36 23.35
C ILE A 652 9.29 -13.40 22.60
N TRP A 653 8.71 -14.58 22.34
CA TRP A 653 7.55 -14.70 21.46
C TRP A 653 6.31 -15.31 22.12
N SER A 654 6.39 -15.73 23.38
CA SER A 654 5.22 -16.21 24.14
C SER A 654 4.72 -15.16 25.13
N ASN A 655 3.61 -15.46 25.80
CA ASN A 655 3.05 -14.58 26.82
C ASN A 655 3.77 -14.69 28.20
N LEU A 656 4.89 -15.41 28.29
CA LEU A 656 5.62 -15.62 29.55
C LEU A 656 6.13 -14.33 30.20
N LEU A 657 6.50 -13.32 29.41
CA LEU A 657 6.97 -12.03 29.91
C LEU A 657 5.95 -10.91 29.77
N LEU A 658 4.77 -11.17 29.22
CA LEU A 658 3.76 -10.13 28.98
C LEU A 658 2.92 -9.86 30.25
N GLY A 659 2.58 -8.60 30.53
CA GLY A 659 1.78 -8.22 31.70
C GLY A 659 2.50 -8.39 33.03
N ASN A 660 1.74 -8.43 34.14
CA ASN A 660 2.31 -8.38 35.50
C ASN A 660 3.24 -9.57 35.82
N LEU A 661 4.55 -9.33 35.80
CA LEU A 661 5.59 -10.34 36.05
C LEU A 661 5.60 -10.89 37.48
N LYS A 662 4.98 -10.19 38.44
CA LYS A 662 4.86 -10.68 39.83
C LYS A 662 4.04 -11.98 39.92
N ARG A 663 3.29 -12.34 38.87
CA ARG A 663 2.56 -13.63 38.79
C ARG A 663 3.45 -14.87 38.95
N HIS A 664 4.73 -14.75 38.59
CA HIS A 664 5.70 -15.83 38.70
C HIS A 664 6.29 -15.96 40.12
N CYS A 665 6.09 -14.97 40.99
CA CYS A 665 6.56 -15.02 42.37
C CYS A 665 5.64 -15.93 43.21
N SER A 666 6.23 -16.91 43.90
CA SER A 666 5.57 -18.00 44.65
C SER A 666 4.60 -17.56 45.77
N LYS A 667 4.59 -16.28 46.14
CA LYS A 667 3.74 -15.71 47.20
C LYS A 667 2.36 -15.20 46.73
N VAL A 668 2.11 -15.07 45.43
CA VAL A 668 0.80 -14.61 44.92
C VAL A 668 -0.12 -15.82 44.68
N ARG A 669 -0.93 -16.16 45.69
CA ARG A 669 -1.88 -17.29 45.68
C ARG A 669 -3.27 -16.99 45.09
N SER A 670 -3.53 -15.82 44.50
CA SER A 670 -4.89 -15.43 44.10
C SER A 670 -5.15 -15.48 42.59
N PHE A 671 -6.44 -15.56 42.26
CA PHE A 671 -7.13 -15.63 40.94
C PHE A 671 -6.59 -14.71 39.81
N ASN A 672 -5.70 -13.75 40.10
CA ASN A 672 -5.08 -12.84 39.14
C ASN A 672 -3.95 -13.47 38.30
N ARG A 673 -3.65 -14.76 38.45
CA ARG A 673 -2.64 -15.47 37.62
C ARG A 673 -2.97 -15.52 36.12
N PHE A 674 -4.25 -15.41 35.75
CA PHE A 674 -4.73 -15.69 34.40
C PHE A 674 -5.09 -14.45 33.57
N LEU A 675 -5.17 -13.27 34.20
CA LEU A 675 -5.49 -12.05 33.48
C LEU A 675 -4.19 -11.41 32.96
N LEU A 676 -3.81 -11.80 31.74
CA LEU A 676 -3.10 -10.86 30.89
C LEU A 676 -4.00 -9.63 30.75
N ASP A 677 -3.42 -8.46 30.93
CA ASP A 677 -4.19 -7.23 30.73
C ASP A 677 -4.76 -7.27 29.30
N LYS A 678 -6.06 -6.97 29.16
CA LYS A 678 -6.79 -7.10 27.88
C LYS A 678 -6.10 -6.29 26.77
N GLU A 679 -5.37 -5.25 27.15
CA GLU A 679 -4.61 -4.37 26.26
C GLU A 679 -3.41 -5.06 25.61
N ILE A 680 -2.68 -5.92 26.35
CA ILE A 680 -1.44 -6.54 25.85
C ILE A 680 -1.73 -7.64 24.82
N GLN A 681 -2.89 -8.30 24.90
CA GLN A 681 -3.30 -9.30 23.90
C GLN A 681 -3.64 -8.69 22.53
N ARG A 682 -3.93 -7.38 22.45
CA ARG A 682 -4.33 -6.68 21.22
C ARG A 682 -3.14 -6.12 20.43
N THR A 683 -1.95 -6.04 21.01
CA THR A 683 -0.78 -5.39 20.39
C THR A 683 -0.05 -6.24 19.36
N THR A 684 -0.56 -7.44 19.09
CA THR A 684 0.05 -8.49 18.25
C THR A 684 0.18 -8.16 16.78
N ALA A 685 -0.37 -7.03 16.33
CA ALA A 685 -0.32 -6.57 14.94
C ALA A 685 -0.12 -5.04 14.82
N ASN A 686 0.30 -4.34 15.88
CA ASN A 686 0.44 -2.88 15.85
C ASN A 686 1.40 -2.41 14.76
N SER A 687 2.59 -3.02 14.68
CA SER A 687 3.58 -2.74 13.64
C SER A 687 3.03 -2.98 12.23
N GLU A 688 2.40 -4.13 11.98
CA GLU A 688 1.87 -4.47 10.65
C GLU A 688 0.71 -3.55 10.27
N ARG A 689 -0.19 -3.25 11.21
CA ARG A 689 -1.29 -2.30 11.02
C ARG A 689 -0.75 -0.93 10.67
N ARG A 690 0.27 -0.46 11.41
CA ARG A 690 0.91 0.83 11.15
C ARG A 690 1.59 0.86 9.79
N MET A 691 2.33 -0.17 9.42
CA MET A 691 2.93 -0.30 8.09
C MET A 691 1.85 -0.37 6.99
N GLY A 692 0.70 -0.95 7.28
CA GLY A 692 -0.48 -0.94 6.42
C GLY A 692 -1.07 0.46 6.23
N ILE A 693 -1.17 1.27 7.29
CA ILE A 693 -1.62 2.67 7.24
C ILE A 693 -0.62 3.51 6.43
N LEU A 694 0.67 3.39 6.72
CA LEU A 694 1.74 4.03 5.96
C LEU A 694 1.62 3.75 4.47
N LYS A 695 1.56 2.46 4.09
CA LYS A 695 1.56 2.07 2.67
C LYS A 695 0.26 2.46 1.99
N ARG A 696 -0.91 2.20 2.59
CA ARG A 696 -2.21 2.35 1.92
C ARG A 696 -2.77 3.77 2.02
N THR A 697 -2.67 4.37 3.20
CA THR A 697 -3.29 5.66 3.50
C THR A 697 -2.32 6.80 3.20
N GLN A 698 -1.13 6.80 3.81
CA GLN A 698 -0.18 7.92 3.69
C GLN A 698 0.48 7.97 2.30
N LEU A 699 0.90 6.82 1.78
CA LEU A 699 1.55 6.69 0.47
C LEU A 699 0.60 6.29 -0.66
N GLY A 700 -0.70 6.15 -0.38
CA GLY A 700 -1.72 5.85 -1.40
C GLY A 700 -1.54 4.50 -2.12
N GLY A 701 -0.84 3.55 -1.52
CA GLY A 701 -0.53 2.24 -2.08
C GLY A 701 0.59 2.26 -3.13
N GLU A 702 1.39 3.32 -3.19
CA GLU A 702 2.40 3.53 -4.22
C GLU A 702 3.84 3.41 -3.69
N VAL A 703 4.74 2.96 -4.57
CA VAL A 703 6.19 2.96 -4.33
C VAL A 703 6.81 4.11 -5.12
N HIS A 704 7.41 5.05 -4.40
CA HIS A 704 7.91 6.28 -4.99
C HIS A 704 9.32 6.13 -5.54
N GLY A 705 9.62 6.80 -6.65
CA GLY A 705 10.95 6.76 -7.27
C GLY A 705 11.98 7.70 -6.66
N ARG A 706 11.51 8.68 -5.87
CA ARG A 706 12.30 9.79 -5.31
C ARG A 706 12.08 9.86 -3.81
N LEU A 707 13.16 10.06 -3.08
CA LEU A 707 13.26 10.02 -1.63
C LEU A 707 12.74 11.32 -1.00
N ASP A 708 13.07 12.46 -1.58
CA ASP A 708 12.58 13.79 -1.16
C ASP A 708 11.04 13.88 -1.21
N VAL A 709 10.42 13.27 -2.22
CA VAL A 709 8.95 13.20 -2.34
C VAL A 709 8.34 12.33 -1.23
N VAL A 710 8.99 11.23 -0.87
CA VAL A 710 8.50 10.38 0.23
C VAL A 710 8.64 11.12 1.55
N LEU A 711 9.82 11.71 1.81
CA LEU A 711 10.08 12.44 3.03
C LEU A 711 9.13 13.61 3.23
N SER A 712 8.82 14.39 2.19
CA SER A 712 7.90 15.52 2.33
C SER A 712 6.51 15.07 2.79
N ILE A 713 5.99 13.98 2.22
CA ILE A 713 4.72 13.38 2.63
C ILE A 713 4.79 12.90 4.09
N LEU A 714 5.84 12.16 4.46
CA LEU A 714 5.95 11.55 5.79
C LEU A 714 6.25 12.57 6.89
N ILE A 715 7.02 13.62 6.60
CA ILE A 715 7.27 14.72 7.52
C ILE A 715 5.99 15.50 7.75
N GLN A 716 5.25 15.83 6.68
CA GLN A 716 3.98 16.55 6.81
C GLN A 716 2.98 15.76 7.65
N ASP A 717 2.85 14.47 7.39
CA ASP A 717 1.98 13.57 8.16
C ASP A 717 2.40 13.50 9.63
N LEU A 718 3.69 13.30 9.93
CA LEU A 718 4.20 13.28 11.32
C LEU A 718 3.89 14.59 12.06
N VAL A 719 4.12 15.74 11.42
CA VAL A 719 3.86 17.06 12.02
C VAL A 719 2.37 17.25 12.27
N GLN A 720 1.52 16.95 11.28
CA GLN A 720 0.07 17.09 11.40
C GLN A 720 -0.49 16.15 12.47
N PHE A 721 0.00 14.92 12.52
CA PHE A 721 -0.41 13.92 13.50
C PHE A 721 -0.06 14.37 14.92
N VAL A 722 1.20 14.74 15.17
CA VAL A 722 1.66 15.17 16.49
C VAL A 722 0.93 16.45 16.93
N HIS A 723 0.70 17.40 16.03
CA HIS A 723 -0.04 18.62 16.33
C HIS A 723 -1.49 18.31 16.73
N SER A 724 -2.20 17.51 15.93
CA SER A 724 -3.59 17.12 16.19
C SER A 724 -3.73 16.37 17.52
N PHE A 725 -2.78 15.47 17.79
CA PHE A 725 -2.78 14.68 19.02
C PHE A 725 -2.49 15.54 20.26
N THR A 726 -1.53 16.46 20.16
CA THR A 726 -1.21 17.39 21.26
C THR A 726 -2.39 18.29 21.61
N LEU A 727 -3.09 18.82 20.59
CA LEU A 727 -4.32 19.59 20.80
C LEU A 727 -5.43 18.74 21.41
N GLY A 728 -5.56 17.47 20.98
CA GLY A 728 -6.49 16.51 21.56
C GLY A 728 -6.26 16.28 23.06
N ILE A 729 -5.01 16.02 23.46
CA ILE A 729 -4.65 15.86 24.88
C ILE A 729 -4.96 17.13 25.68
N VAL A 730 -4.60 18.30 25.16
CA VAL A 730 -4.85 19.58 25.84
C VAL A 730 -6.35 19.77 26.08
N ASN A 731 -7.19 19.48 25.09
CA ASN A 731 -8.64 19.59 25.23
C ASN A 731 -9.22 18.59 26.24
N VAL A 732 -8.74 17.34 26.24
CA VAL A 732 -9.19 16.33 27.23
C VAL A 732 -8.80 16.75 28.65
N ASN A 733 -7.59 17.24 28.86
CA ASN A 733 -7.13 17.70 30.17
C ASN A 733 -7.83 18.98 30.63
N LEU A 734 -8.14 19.92 29.72
CA LEU A 734 -8.95 21.10 30.04
C LEU A 734 -10.37 20.71 30.45
N ASN A 735 -10.99 19.77 29.75
CA ASN A 735 -12.32 19.28 30.09
C ASN A 735 -12.33 18.51 31.42
N ALA A 736 -11.33 17.68 31.67
CA ALA A 736 -11.18 16.95 32.94
C ALA A 736 -10.99 17.92 34.13
N ASN A 737 -10.23 18.99 33.94
CA ASN A 737 -10.05 20.03 34.95
C ASN A 737 -11.31 20.90 35.14
N GLN A 738 -12.10 21.14 34.08
CA GLN A 738 -13.40 21.82 34.20
C GLN A 738 -14.45 20.96 34.92
N SER A 739 -14.46 19.64 34.70
CA SER A 739 -15.34 18.73 35.46
C SER A 739 -14.95 18.64 36.93
N LEU A 740 -13.65 18.66 37.25
CA LEU A 740 -13.17 18.71 38.65
C LEU A 740 -13.47 20.06 39.34
N GLN A 741 -13.57 21.15 38.59
CA GLN A 741 -14.01 22.45 39.13
C GLN A 741 -15.52 22.55 39.33
N GLN A 742 -16.33 21.77 38.61
CA GLN A 742 -17.79 21.72 38.82
C GLN A 742 -18.19 20.85 40.02
N GLU A 743 -17.38 19.87 40.43
CA GLU A 743 -17.66 19.03 41.61
C GLU A 743 -17.33 19.72 42.95
N HIS A 744 -16.69 20.90 42.94
CA HIS A 744 -16.37 21.67 44.16
C HIS A 744 -17.28 22.87 44.46
N PHE A 745 -18.39 23.04 43.73
CA PHE A 745 -19.46 23.98 44.10
C PHE A 745 -20.65 23.23 44.71
N ILE A 746 -20.47 22.72 45.93
CA ILE A 746 -21.60 22.44 46.83
C ILE A 746 -21.86 23.74 47.61
N PRO A 747 -23.02 24.41 47.47
CA PRO A 747 -23.31 25.58 48.27
C PRO A 747 -23.53 25.12 49.71
N VAL A 748 -22.70 25.65 50.61
CA VAL A 748 -22.96 25.58 52.06
C VAL A 748 -24.26 26.33 52.30
N GLN A 749 -25.35 25.60 52.55
CA GLN A 749 -26.55 26.16 53.15
C GLN A 749 -26.48 25.95 54.67
N GLU A 750 -26.37 27.06 55.39
CA GLU A 750 -26.72 27.17 56.81
C GLU A 750 -28.24 27.02 56.97
N GLN A 751 -28.68 25.92 57.57
CA GLN A 751 -29.68 25.79 58.66
C GLN A 751 -30.17 24.34 58.76
#